data_AF-A0A948Q5B6-F1
#
_entry.id   AF-A0A948Q5B6-F1
#
_cell.length_a   1.000
_cell.length_b   1.000
_cell.length_c   1.000
_cell.angle_alpha   90.00
_cell.angle_beta   90.00
_cell.angle_gamma   90.00
#
_symmetry.space_group_name_H-M   'P 1'
#
loop_
_entity.id
_entity.type
_entity.pdbx_description
1 polymer ?
#
loop_
_entity_poly.entity_id
_entity_poly.type
_entity_poly.pdbx_seq_one_letter_code
_entity_poly.pdbx_strand_id
1 'polypeptide(L)'
;ILAVVCASAASAQFQPPQRAIDSGSVILGGPVDGPKAAGDTIQLMGPTGSGAAFIGDFESGWAGWTSIDQTHPTTSHWNVSDRNWQVFGQGPGNLAAWCGMDIAACSESDSAWGYGNNWNDMMVWRRPVPHPGSSSTVHITGTMVLDTELGYDFVYLSTPTGLNWYLDHMVWDGGNATLVPIDVTFAILPGEYVDGSDVEVYFRFQSDGAWSDADCMFSSAGACQIDDLSVTLTNGGETVTTFDDFQDGTLGSWERALPQGVGDFAHLWTGLNDVDPCHQNTSTQVAFIDDGIVVPGTGGSECINWCYGPGGHIVTTTGGLAGPGNYIYNSVLSPVMPWPDQAMDGITFAFDIYRHEDLSADAPGIFYMWAIRSTDGPDPSDIEDESWQDRAFVYYGGPDYIRPTWVVPDLMIQGRTFVQVKLEVYELGWVWGWVGDDGYPAPYFDNVSVKVYPFEGPAISTREIDLANDNFPARGSIDTGDLGSHSVRFDMANNISLASHLRNDPGDSIVVDIRPPLAGSNLVGMPTLEWRLLPNPLFNPYRTSPLGSATSGSVPGWNAVSPGGYVMEERFAFDLPDTGFLYPGDVLHYFIRAQDDGGGTGVRTSTLPADTTGFSDFDHPLSYDSSFTVRALPSLQRDLFGDYFSPPILFWNDFGNRGGEEKWYSALDQMGLTCATDYGFDYDVYYTNGPSSGVGNGLGGRATWLTLANYKIIIYTCGDLSVNTISNGDFQDDPGDDVGVLTQWLDLGGKGLFCTGDDLASDLFQSGPATLGFVQDRLGLASLQSNDLRPLVGSQASPRVVPVTGNGVIYGADSWIAYGGCPGINTFDAVTPAGSALRLASFCDPSGNPAAYVYSAMTANSYLGSKVVSMPYDFMFIYNDPEETKSLAPRPARARILYDVLGYLGLDAQVYFPTDVPEAGVFSASQHPNPFNPRCEIRFNLPSAGPVSVRVFGLRGDLVATVLDEVRPAGAGAVIWDGRDGRGAEAASGVYFYEVRSAGEVKVGKMALVR
;
A
#
# COMPACT_ATOMS: atom_id res chain seq x y z
N ILE A 1 -24.79 42.74 25.92
CA ILE A 1 -23.40 42.78 25.38
C ILE A 1 -22.72 41.55 25.99
N LEU A 2 -22.99 40.30 25.55
CA LEU A 2 -22.65 39.66 24.26
C LEU A 2 -21.15 39.76 23.92
N ALA A 3 -20.37 38.69 23.66
CA ALA A 3 -20.64 37.24 23.70
C ALA A 3 -19.31 36.40 23.77
N VAL A 4 -19.37 35.16 24.32
CA VAL A 4 -18.96 33.83 23.76
C VAL A 4 -17.70 33.74 22.83
N VAL A 5 -16.73 32.79 22.93
CA VAL A 5 -16.26 31.83 23.98
C VAL A 5 -14.95 31.10 23.54
N CYS A 6 -14.27 30.37 24.46
CA CYS A 6 -13.25 29.28 24.32
C CYS A 6 -11.79 29.45 23.81
N ALA A 7 -10.92 28.78 24.59
CA ALA A 7 -9.71 28.01 24.28
C ALA A 7 -8.41 28.68 23.75
N SER A 8 -7.34 28.50 24.53
CA SER A 8 -5.94 28.76 24.19
C SER A 8 -5.07 27.57 24.57
N ALA A 9 -4.28 27.08 23.62
CA ALA A 9 -2.85 26.72 23.68
C ALA A 9 -2.20 26.29 25.03
N ALA A 10 -1.30 25.31 25.08
CA ALA A 10 -0.80 24.39 24.04
C ALA A 10 0.11 23.32 24.67
N SER A 11 0.16 22.13 24.06
CA SER A 11 1.32 21.23 24.04
C SER A 11 1.26 20.44 22.73
N ALA A 12 2.41 20.14 22.15
CA ALA A 12 2.51 19.34 20.94
C ALA A 12 3.15 18.00 21.28
N GLN A 13 2.64 16.89 20.74
CA GLN A 13 3.44 15.97 19.93
C GLN A 13 2.59 14.91 19.21
N PHE A 14 3.18 14.35 18.15
CA PHE A 14 2.77 13.17 17.39
C PHE A 14 1.28 12.91 17.13
N GLN A 15 0.80 13.47 16.01
CA GLN A 15 0.08 12.59 15.08
C GLN A 15 1.12 11.93 14.16
N PRO A 16 1.20 10.60 14.06
CA PRO A 16 1.66 10.01 12.81
C PRO A 16 0.67 10.44 11.72
N PRO A 17 1.13 10.90 10.54
CA PRO A 17 0.20 11.28 9.48
C PRO A 17 -0.57 10.03 9.04
N GLN A 18 -1.89 10.03 9.27
CA GLN A 18 -2.79 9.16 8.53
C GLN A 18 -2.67 9.55 7.05
N ARG A 19 -1.96 8.73 6.29
CA ARG A 19 -2.16 8.60 4.86
C ARG A 19 -2.60 7.18 4.60
N ALA A 20 -3.68 7.02 3.85
CA ALA A 20 -4.03 5.74 3.27
C ALA A 20 -2.89 5.35 2.32
N ILE A 21 -1.98 4.50 2.80
CA ILE A 21 -0.92 3.93 1.96
C ILE A 21 -1.55 2.73 1.30
N ASP A 22 -1.95 2.90 0.03
CA ASP A 22 -2.22 1.74 -0.80
C ASP A 22 -0.92 0.91 -0.88
N SER A 23 -1.06 -0.40 -0.75
CA SER A 23 -0.08 -1.32 -0.16
C SER A 23 1.23 -1.56 -0.95
N GLY A 24 1.61 -0.71 -1.89
CA GLY A 24 2.77 -0.85 -2.79
C GLY A 24 4.07 -0.14 -2.38
N SER A 25 4.09 0.66 -1.30
CA SER A 25 5.21 1.59 -1.06
C SER A 25 6.54 0.98 -0.62
N VAL A 26 6.57 -0.20 0.03
CA VAL A 26 7.80 -0.70 0.69
C VAL A 26 8.59 -1.64 -0.23
N ILE A 27 9.76 -1.15 -0.68
CA ILE A 27 10.70 -1.84 -1.55
C ILE A 27 11.88 -2.42 -0.76
N LEU A 28 12.45 -3.52 -1.27
CA LEU A 28 13.17 -4.50 -0.46
C LEU A 28 14.44 -4.99 -1.16
N GLY A 29 15.53 -5.10 -0.39
CA GLY A 29 16.83 -5.55 -0.87
C GLY A 29 16.99 -7.07 -0.86
N GLY A 30 18.00 -7.56 -1.57
CA GLY A 30 18.33 -8.97 -1.72
C GLY A 30 19.82 -9.23 -1.95
N PRO A 31 20.25 -10.49 -2.06
CA PRO A 31 21.67 -10.88 -2.05
C PRO A 31 22.40 -10.59 -3.37
N VAL A 32 23.69 -10.20 -3.27
CA VAL A 32 24.50 -9.72 -4.41
C VAL A 32 24.87 -10.79 -5.45
N ASP A 33 25.10 -12.05 -5.04
CA ASP A 33 25.60 -13.11 -5.92
C ASP A 33 24.47 -14.00 -6.51
N GLY A 34 23.21 -13.61 -6.34
CA GLY A 34 22.08 -14.24 -6.99
C GLY A 34 22.04 -13.92 -8.50
N PRO A 35 22.32 -14.87 -9.42
CA PRO A 35 21.96 -14.65 -10.82
C PRO A 35 20.44 -14.46 -10.90
N LYS A 36 19.96 -13.51 -11.74
CA LYS A 36 18.53 -13.20 -11.95
C LYS A 36 17.68 -14.47 -11.84
N ALA A 37 16.98 -14.63 -10.71
CA ALA A 37 16.70 -15.97 -10.20
C ALA A 37 15.71 -16.71 -11.10
N ALA A 38 16.20 -17.65 -11.92
CA ALA A 38 15.38 -18.61 -12.67
C ALA A 38 14.79 -19.71 -11.75
N GLY A 39 14.41 -19.29 -10.54
CA GLY A 39 14.19 -20.17 -9.40
C GLY A 39 13.94 -19.35 -8.15
N ASP A 40 12.71 -18.83 -8.05
CA ASP A 40 11.93 -18.75 -6.80
C ASP A 40 11.91 -20.14 -6.13
N THR A 41 13.06 -20.60 -5.65
CA THR A 41 13.20 -21.85 -4.90
C THR A 41 12.86 -21.56 -3.44
N ILE A 42 11.68 -20.97 -3.28
CA ILE A 42 11.07 -20.70 -2.01
C ILE A 42 10.93 -22.05 -1.32
N GLN A 43 11.55 -22.19 -0.16
CA GLN A 43 11.29 -23.29 0.74
C GLN A 43 10.01 -23.00 1.50
N LEU A 44 9.02 -23.80 1.17
CA LEU A 44 7.67 -23.58 1.64
C LEU A 44 7.54 -24.25 3.04
N MET A 45 6.91 -23.57 4.02
CA MET A 45 6.90 -23.95 5.46
C MET A 45 5.90 -25.07 5.78
N GLY A 46 6.31 -26.26 6.23
CA GLY A 46 5.34 -27.34 6.46
C GLY A 46 5.71 -28.31 7.58
N PRO A 47 4.71 -28.92 8.28
CA PRO A 47 4.97 -29.80 9.42
C PRO A 47 5.68 -31.09 8.99
N THR A 48 7.00 -31.11 9.16
CA THR A 48 7.88 -32.28 9.17
C THR A 48 7.68 -33.30 8.04
N GLY A 49 8.40 -33.16 6.92
CA GLY A 49 8.67 -34.35 6.08
C GLY A 49 8.96 -34.21 4.60
N SER A 50 8.77 -33.04 3.96
CA SER A 50 9.32 -32.70 2.64
C SER A 50 8.92 -31.27 2.27
N GLY A 51 9.88 -30.34 2.14
CA GLY A 51 9.64 -28.89 2.01
C GLY A 51 8.42 -28.50 1.15
N ALA A 52 7.37 -28.03 1.82
CA ALA A 52 6.03 -27.82 1.28
C ALA A 52 5.29 -26.74 2.10
N ALA A 53 4.44 -25.96 1.45
CA ALA A 53 3.96 -24.69 1.97
C ALA A 53 3.03 -24.75 3.16
N PHE A 54 3.07 -23.66 3.93
CA PHE A 54 1.93 -23.28 4.72
C PHE A 54 1.04 -22.49 3.78
N ILE A 55 0.02 -23.17 3.28
CA ILE A 55 -1.08 -22.58 2.52
C ILE A 55 -2.32 -22.66 3.39
N GLY A 56 -2.90 -21.51 3.71
CA GLY A 56 -4.27 -21.38 4.18
C GLY A 56 -5.15 -21.05 2.97
N ASP A 57 -5.64 -22.09 2.29
CA ASP A 57 -6.63 -21.99 1.20
C ASP A 57 -8.07 -22.21 1.71
N PHE A 58 -8.24 -22.52 2.99
CA PHE A 58 -9.51 -22.71 3.71
C PHE A 58 -10.49 -23.76 3.14
N GLU A 59 -10.18 -24.38 1.99
CA GLU A 59 -11.00 -25.38 1.28
C GLU A 59 -11.29 -26.65 2.08
N SER A 60 -10.46 -26.93 3.08
CA SER A 60 -10.61 -28.08 3.98
C SER A 60 -11.21 -27.71 5.33
N GLY A 61 -11.78 -26.51 5.45
CA GLY A 61 -12.19 -25.89 6.71
C GLY A 61 -11.03 -25.09 7.32
N TRP A 62 -11.11 -24.80 8.62
CA TRP A 62 -10.18 -23.89 9.29
C TRP A 62 -8.71 -24.32 9.27
N ALA A 63 -8.37 -25.56 8.91
CA ALA A 63 -6.99 -26.03 8.71
C ALA A 63 -6.02 -25.75 9.91
N GLY A 64 -6.57 -25.61 11.12
CA GLY A 64 -5.83 -25.27 12.35
C GLY A 64 -5.73 -23.78 12.66
N TRP A 65 -6.20 -22.90 11.77
CA TRP A 65 -6.43 -21.49 12.08
C TRP A 65 -7.48 -21.33 13.19
N THR A 66 -7.31 -20.29 14.00
CA THR A 66 -8.19 -19.97 15.13
C THR A 66 -8.71 -18.55 14.98
N SER A 67 -10.03 -18.36 15.05
CA SER A 67 -10.62 -17.02 15.15
C SER A 67 -10.63 -16.53 16.59
N ILE A 68 -10.48 -15.23 16.77
CA ILE A 68 -10.47 -14.51 18.05
C ILE A 68 -11.26 -13.20 17.89
N ASP A 69 -12.26 -13.03 18.77
CA ASP A 69 -12.86 -11.73 19.08
C ASP A 69 -11.93 -10.94 20.00
N GLN A 70 -11.26 -9.92 19.44
CA GLN A 70 -10.31 -9.08 20.18
C GLN A 70 -11.04 -8.10 21.13
N THR A 71 -12.34 -7.91 20.96
CA THR A 71 -13.15 -7.06 21.86
C THR A 71 -13.48 -7.76 23.18
N HIS A 72 -13.30 -9.09 23.26
CA HIS A 72 -13.66 -9.93 24.40
C HIS A 72 -12.43 -10.59 25.05
N PRO A 73 -11.70 -9.89 25.93
CA PRO A 73 -10.56 -10.47 26.62
C PRO A 73 -11.00 -11.64 27.50
N THR A 74 -10.19 -12.70 27.53
CA THR A 74 -10.52 -13.95 28.23
C THR A 74 -9.94 -14.05 29.65
N THR A 75 -9.12 -13.07 30.04
CA THR A 75 -8.45 -12.94 31.33
C THR A 75 -8.65 -11.52 31.88
N SER A 76 -8.45 -11.35 33.19
CA SER A 76 -8.45 -10.02 33.82
C SER A 76 -7.22 -9.85 34.69
N HIS A 77 -6.62 -8.67 34.61
CA HIS A 77 -5.42 -8.23 35.31
C HIS A 77 -5.73 -7.52 36.65
N TRP A 78 -7.01 -7.43 37.04
CA TRP A 78 -7.41 -6.96 38.38
C TRP A 78 -7.10 -7.97 39.49
N ASN A 79 -6.27 -7.58 40.43
CA ASN A 79 -5.71 -8.40 41.50
C ASN A 79 -5.65 -7.63 42.82
N VAL A 80 -5.11 -8.24 43.87
CA VAL A 80 -4.78 -7.56 45.14
C VAL A 80 -3.29 -7.68 45.38
N SER A 81 -2.61 -6.55 45.63
CA SER A 81 -1.15 -6.51 45.78
C SER A 81 -0.70 -5.32 46.64
N ASP A 82 0.51 -5.36 47.17
CA ASP A 82 1.15 -4.26 47.90
C ASP A 82 2.15 -3.44 47.05
N ARG A 83 2.17 -3.57 45.72
CA ARG A 83 3.29 -3.08 44.87
C ARG A 83 3.58 -1.57 44.99
N ASN A 84 2.59 -0.71 45.28
CA ASN A 84 2.80 0.73 45.56
C ASN A 84 2.57 1.13 47.04
N TRP A 85 2.77 0.23 48.01
CA TRP A 85 2.57 0.48 49.46
C TRP A 85 3.26 1.76 49.98
N GLN A 86 4.35 2.16 49.32
CA GLN A 86 5.16 3.33 49.66
C GLN A 86 4.39 4.64 49.49
N VAL A 87 3.47 4.69 48.52
CA VAL A 87 2.65 5.85 48.17
C VAL A 87 1.49 6.02 49.16
N PHE A 88 0.83 4.92 49.52
CA PHE A 88 -0.24 4.90 50.53
C PHE A 88 0.26 5.21 51.96
N GLY A 89 1.57 5.11 52.21
CA GLY A 89 2.19 5.50 53.48
C GLY A 89 1.94 4.56 54.67
N GLN A 90 1.27 3.43 54.42
CA GLN A 90 0.83 2.45 55.43
C GLN A 90 1.94 1.42 55.79
N GLY A 91 2.98 1.29 54.95
CA GLY A 91 4.12 0.37 55.16
C GLY A 91 4.06 -0.91 54.31
N PRO A 92 5.14 -1.72 54.27
CA PRO A 92 5.18 -2.93 53.44
C PRO A 92 4.06 -3.92 53.81
N GLY A 93 3.40 -4.48 52.80
CA GLY A 93 2.25 -5.38 52.99
C GLY A 93 0.89 -4.68 53.13
N ASN A 94 0.78 -3.37 52.87
CA ASN A 94 -0.52 -2.73 52.67
C ASN A 94 -1.11 -3.16 51.32
N LEU A 95 -2.14 -4.00 51.35
CA LEU A 95 -2.76 -4.53 50.16
C LEU A 95 -3.77 -3.54 49.57
N ALA A 96 -3.80 -3.41 48.25
CA ALA A 96 -4.75 -2.59 47.50
C ALA A 96 -5.27 -3.40 46.30
N ALA A 97 -6.46 -3.06 45.78
CA ALA A 97 -6.89 -3.55 44.47
C ALA A 97 -5.94 -2.95 43.41
N TRP A 98 -5.39 -3.78 42.52
CA TRP A 98 -4.34 -3.41 41.58
C TRP A 98 -4.67 -3.95 40.18
N CYS A 99 -4.58 -3.11 39.16
CA CYS A 99 -4.64 -3.55 37.76
C CYS A 99 -3.21 -3.63 37.20
N GLY A 100 -2.76 -4.84 36.88
CA GLY A 100 -1.38 -5.09 36.43
C GLY A 100 -0.99 -6.57 36.49
N MET A 101 0.19 -6.89 35.95
CA MET A 101 0.79 -8.23 36.00
C MET A 101 2.31 -8.18 36.21
N ASP A 102 2.93 -9.34 36.44
CA ASP A 102 4.39 -9.48 36.40
C ASP A 102 4.86 -9.36 34.94
N ILE A 103 5.75 -8.40 34.66
CA ILE A 103 6.32 -8.09 33.34
C ILE A 103 7.83 -7.94 33.54
N ALA A 104 8.65 -8.44 32.60
CA ALA A 104 10.09 -8.38 32.76
C ALA A 104 10.60 -6.93 32.71
N ALA A 105 11.41 -6.52 33.71
CA ALA A 105 11.96 -5.17 33.76
C ALA A 105 12.90 -4.92 32.56
N CYS A 106 12.60 -3.87 31.80
CA CYS A 106 13.34 -3.49 30.59
C CYS A 106 14.74 -2.91 30.88
N SER A 107 14.95 -2.37 32.08
CA SER A 107 16.23 -1.87 32.56
C SER A 107 16.39 -2.06 34.08
N GLU A 108 17.59 -1.84 34.61
CA GLU A 108 17.86 -1.93 36.06
C GLU A 108 17.11 -0.88 36.91
N SER A 109 16.51 0.14 36.29
CA SER A 109 15.68 1.15 36.96
C SER A 109 14.19 0.82 37.00
N ASP A 110 13.74 -0.15 36.18
CA ASP A 110 12.32 -0.39 35.94
C ASP A 110 11.78 -1.42 36.94
N SER A 111 10.47 -1.38 37.13
CA SER A 111 9.77 -2.32 37.98
C SER A 111 9.64 -3.69 37.26
N ALA A 112 9.64 -4.80 38.01
CA ALA A 112 9.47 -6.14 37.44
C ALA A 112 7.99 -6.53 37.28
N TRP A 113 7.17 -5.52 36.97
CA TRP A 113 5.71 -5.57 36.84
C TRP A 113 5.17 -4.29 36.22
N GLY A 114 3.96 -4.36 35.68
CA GLY A 114 3.44 -3.29 34.86
C GLY A 114 2.03 -3.52 34.36
N TYR A 115 1.65 -2.77 33.34
CA TYR A 115 0.53 -3.08 32.45
C TYR A 115 1.03 -3.23 31.00
N GLY A 116 0.17 -3.73 30.12
CA GLY A 116 0.49 -3.98 28.71
C GLY A 116 -0.41 -3.21 27.73
N ASN A 117 -0.05 -3.28 26.45
CA ASN A 117 -0.80 -2.64 25.35
C ASN A 117 -2.15 -3.34 25.11
N ASN A 118 -3.15 -2.59 24.63
CA ASN A 118 -4.49 -3.04 24.25
C ASN A 118 -5.29 -3.75 25.38
N TRP A 119 -5.06 -3.38 26.65
CA TRP A 119 -5.84 -3.94 27.75
C TRP A 119 -7.24 -3.32 27.79
N ASN A 120 -8.23 -4.10 28.20
CA ASN A 120 -9.61 -3.66 28.40
C ASN A 120 -10.18 -4.38 29.64
N ASP A 121 -9.77 -3.91 30.81
CA ASP A 121 -9.89 -4.61 32.08
C ASP A 121 -10.92 -3.99 33.00
N MET A 122 -11.65 -4.78 33.78
CA MET A 122 -12.61 -4.22 34.73
C MET A 122 -12.84 -5.03 36.00
N MET A 123 -13.18 -4.32 37.07
CA MET A 123 -13.78 -4.91 38.26
C MET A 123 -15.13 -4.26 38.55
N VAL A 124 -16.09 -5.06 39.01
CA VAL A 124 -17.48 -4.66 39.21
C VAL A 124 -17.89 -4.75 40.68
N TRP A 125 -18.60 -3.74 41.15
CA TRP A 125 -19.38 -3.77 42.38
C TRP A 125 -20.85 -3.90 42.01
N ARG A 126 -21.51 -4.96 42.49
CA ARG A 126 -22.93 -5.23 42.21
C ARG A 126 -23.74 -5.37 43.48
N ARG A 127 -24.86 -4.66 43.59
CA ARG A 127 -25.84 -4.84 44.70
C ARG A 127 -27.29 -4.67 44.24
N PRO A 128 -28.23 -5.47 44.77
CA PRO A 128 -29.66 -5.27 44.55
C PRO A 128 -30.14 -3.98 45.22
N VAL A 129 -31.02 -3.23 44.57
CA VAL A 129 -31.64 -2.03 45.15
C VAL A 129 -32.88 -2.41 45.99
N PRO A 130 -33.07 -1.84 47.20
CA PRO A 130 -34.23 -2.14 48.04
C PRO A 130 -35.59 -1.81 47.42
N HIS A 131 -35.67 -0.77 46.58
CA HIS A 131 -36.89 -0.27 45.93
C HIS A 131 -36.67 -0.05 44.41
N PRO A 132 -36.74 -1.10 43.57
CA PRO A 132 -36.45 -1.02 42.12
C PRO A 132 -37.30 -0.02 41.33
N GLY A 133 -38.46 0.41 41.84
CA GLY A 133 -39.28 1.46 41.22
C GLY A 133 -38.84 2.91 41.52
N SER A 134 -37.80 3.10 42.33
CA SER A 134 -37.25 4.43 42.71
C SER A 134 -35.83 4.57 42.19
N SER A 135 -35.39 5.78 41.86
CA SER A 135 -34.00 6.07 41.49
C SER A 135 -33.05 5.88 42.68
N SER A 136 -31.79 5.56 42.37
CA SER A 136 -30.71 5.40 43.32
C SER A 136 -29.74 6.57 43.23
N THR A 137 -29.09 6.90 44.34
CA THR A 137 -27.91 7.75 44.39
C THR A 137 -26.75 6.91 44.90
N VAL A 138 -25.66 6.88 44.14
CA VAL A 138 -24.42 6.20 44.53
C VAL A 138 -23.39 7.27 44.87
N HIS A 139 -22.72 7.12 46.00
CA HIS A 139 -21.62 7.96 46.45
C HIS A 139 -20.42 7.05 46.76
N ILE A 140 -19.28 7.32 46.13
CA ILE A 140 -18.08 6.50 46.21
C ILE A 140 -16.94 7.36 46.72
N THR A 141 -16.27 6.89 47.77
CA THR A 141 -15.07 7.53 48.32
C THR A 141 -13.94 6.52 48.44
N GLY A 142 -12.70 6.98 48.32
CA GLY A 142 -11.52 6.12 48.48
C GLY A 142 -10.24 6.84 48.05
N THR A 143 -9.17 6.08 47.88
CA THR A 143 -7.89 6.60 47.37
C THR A 143 -7.38 5.74 46.23
N MET A 144 -6.70 6.37 45.28
CA MET A 144 -6.11 5.71 44.13
C MET A 144 -4.69 6.23 43.89
N VAL A 145 -3.84 5.39 43.31
CA VAL A 145 -2.56 5.74 42.71
C VAL A 145 -2.65 5.36 41.24
N LEU A 146 -2.31 6.30 40.35
CA LEU A 146 -2.28 6.10 38.91
C LEU A 146 -0.83 6.10 38.42
N ASP A 147 -0.58 5.27 37.42
CA ASP A 147 0.70 5.15 36.73
C ASP A 147 0.45 4.71 35.28
N THR A 148 -0.28 5.53 34.52
CA THR A 148 -0.66 5.28 33.11
C THR A 148 -0.04 6.31 32.17
N GLU A 149 0.04 5.98 30.87
CA GLU A 149 0.43 6.95 29.85
C GLU A 149 -0.57 8.14 29.82
N LEU A 150 -0.03 9.35 29.98
CA LEU A 150 -0.82 10.57 30.12
C LEU A 150 -1.48 10.96 28.79
N GLY A 151 -2.81 10.93 28.75
CA GLY A 151 -3.63 11.29 27.60
C GLY A 151 -3.98 10.15 26.64
N TYR A 152 -3.53 8.93 26.92
CA TYR A 152 -3.70 7.74 26.07
C TYR A 152 -4.29 6.55 26.84
N ASP A 153 -3.80 6.31 28.06
CA ASP A 153 -4.22 5.19 28.89
C ASP A 153 -5.05 5.66 30.10
N PHE A 154 -6.25 5.09 30.26
CA PHE A 154 -7.29 5.66 31.10
C PHE A 154 -7.91 4.67 32.09
N VAL A 155 -8.15 5.14 33.31
CA VAL A 155 -9.02 4.49 34.30
C VAL A 155 -10.36 5.21 34.33
N TYR A 156 -11.45 4.46 34.27
CA TYR A 156 -12.83 4.99 34.27
C TYR A 156 -13.61 4.48 35.48
N LEU A 157 -14.50 5.32 36.00
CA LEU A 157 -15.58 4.92 36.90
C LEU A 157 -16.91 4.98 36.15
N SER A 158 -17.51 3.83 35.87
CA SER A 158 -18.62 3.73 34.92
C SER A 158 -19.82 2.95 35.49
N THR A 159 -20.99 3.15 34.89
CA THR A 159 -22.19 2.29 35.08
C THR A 159 -22.66 1.77 33.73
N PRO A 160 -23.23 0.55 33.65
CA PRO A 160 -23.81 0.07 32.40
C PRO A 160 -25.08 0.86 32.07
N THR A 161 -25.41 0.94 30.79
CA THR A 161 -26.68 1.47 30.29
C THR A 161 -27.58 0.34 29.82
N GLY A 162 -28.89 0.60 29.67
CA GLY A 162 -29.85 -0.38 29.15
C GLY A 162 -29.70 -0.75 27.66
N LEU A 163 -28.53 -0.48 27.07
CA LEU A 163 -28.15 -0.70 25.67
C LEU A 163 -26.77 -1.37 25.52
N ASN A 164 -26.27 -2.04 26.57
CA ASN A 164 -25.00 -2.79 26.58
C ASN A 164 -23.71 -1.97 26.34
N TRP A 165 -23.72 -0.67 26.64
CA TRP A 165 -22.52 0.19 26.70
C TRP A 165 -22.43 0.95 28.03
N TYR A 166 -21.26 1.52 28.35
CA TYR A 166 -20.95 2.13 29.64
C TYR A 166 -21.09 3.67 29.64
N LEU A 167 -21.70 4.21 30.69
CA LEU A 167 -21.71 5.65 31.00
C LEU A 167 -20.60 5.96 32.00
N ASP A 168 -19.64 6.80 31.62
CA ASP A 168 -18.51 7.20 32.45
C ASP A 168 -18.87 8.41 33.34
N HIS A 169 -18.71 8.25 34.66
CA HIS A 169 -18.94 9.29 35.67
C HIS A 169 -17.66 10.02 36.08
N MET A 170 -16.52 9.37 35.90
CA MET A 170 -15.19 9.95 36.08
C MET A 170 -14.19 9.23 35.16
N VAL A 171 -13.19 9.97 34.70
CA VAL A 171 -12.06 9.47 33.90
C VAL A 171 -10.79 10.01 34.54
N TRP A 172 -9.75 9.19 34.63
CA TRP A 172 -8.45 9.56 35.14
C TRP A 172 -7.32 8.95 34.30
N ASP A 173 -6.21 9.68 34.20
CA ASP A 173 -4.99 9.31 33.49
C ASP A 173 -3.75 9.91 34.18
N GLY A 174 -2.57 9.42 33.80
CA GLY A 174 -1.28 10.05 34.07
C GLY A 174 -0.56 9.59 35.33
N GLY A 175 0.72 9.28 35.17
CA GLY A 175 1.63 8.88 36.25
C GLY A 175 2.30 10.02 37.02
N ASN A 176 2.42 9.83 38.33
CA ASN A 176 3.42 10.46 39.22
C ASN A 176 3.57 9.68 40.55
N ALA A 177 3.00 8.47 40.65
CA ALA A 177 2.88 7.71 41.90
C ALA A 177 2.34 8.58 43.08
N THR A 178 1.29 9.37 42.84
CA THR A 178 0.65 10.23 43.85
C THR A 178 -0.78 9.81 44.17
N LEU A 179 -1.19 9.97 45.43
CA LEU A 179 -2.56 9.73 45.90
C LEU A 179 -3.58 10.69 45.25
N VAL A 180 -4.49 10.11 44.47
CA VAL A 180 -5.70 10.73 43.92
C VAL A 180 -6.88 10.36 44.82
N PRO A 181 -7.63 11.33 45.38
CA PRO A 181 -8.85 11.03 46.13
C PRO A 181 -9.98 10.68 45.17
N ILE A 182 -10.67 9.56 45.44
CA ILE A 182 -11.96 9.25 44.84
C ILE A 182 -13.02 9.90 45.74
N ASP A 183 -13.86 10.76 45.17
CA ASP A 183 -15.07 11.33 45.78
C ASP A 183 -16.05 11.66 44.65
N VAL A 184 -16.92 10.70 44.32
CA VAL A 184 -17.82 10.80 43.15
C VAL A 184 -19.25 10.48 43.58
N THR A 185 -20.21 11.27 43.09
CA THR A 185 -21.64 11.07 43.38
C THR A 185 -22.46 11.16 42.10
N PHE A 186 -23.23 10.12 41.81
CA PHE A 186 -24.08 10.04 40.62
C PHE A 186 -25.44 9.38 40.95
N ALA A 187 -26.37 9.45 40.00
CA ALA A 187 -27.69 8.86 40.13
C ALA A 187 -27.91 7.81 39.04
N ILE A 188 -28.64 6.75 39.39
CA ILE A 188 -29.06 5.68 38.47
C ILE A 188 -30.59 5.61 38.52
N LEU A 189 -31.22 5.62 37.35
CA LEU A 189 -32.67 5.62 37.18
C LEU A 189 -33.22 4.18 37.18
N PRO A 190 -34.52 3.97 37.49
CA PRO A 190 -35.13 2.64 37.47
C PRO A 190 -35.02 1.84 36.17
N GLY A 191 -34.86 2.54 35.02
CA GLY A 191 -34.68 1.91 33.71
C GLY A 191 -33.24 1.50 33.38
N GLU A 192 -32.29 1.85 34.26
CA GLU A 192 -30.85 1.61 34.10
C GLU A 192 -30.36 0.50 35.07
N TYR A 193 -31.26 -0.11 35.84
CA TYR A 193 -30.93 -1.23 36.72
C TYR A 193 -30.72 -2.53 35.93
N VAL A 194 -29.59 -3.18 36.18
CA VAL A 194 -29.25 -4.49 35.63
C VAL A 194 -30.23 -5.53 36.19
N ASP A 195 -30.69 -6.43 35.32
CA ASP A 195 -31.79 -7.37 35.59
C ASP A 195 -33.09 -6.71 36.12
N GLY A 196 -33.23 -5.39 36.00
CA GLY A 196 -34.34 -4.60 36.52
C GLY A 196 -34.36 -4.44 38.04
N SER A 197 -33.32 -4.87 38.78
CA SER A 197 -33.25 -4.77 40.24
C SER A 197 -31.89 -4.42 40.84
N ASP A 198 -30.82 -4.41 40.05
CA ASP A 198 -29.46 -4.31 40.57
C ASP A 198 -28.75 -3.05 40.06
N VAL A 199 -27.91 -2.47 40.92
CA VAL A 199 -26.93 -1.46 40.55
C VAL A 199 -25.59 -2.14 40.37
N GLU A 200 -24.95 -1.87 39.23
CA GLU A 200 -23.57 -2.22 38.95
C GLU A 200 -22.75 -0.94 38.76
N VAL A 201 -21.54 -0.94 39.31
CA VAL A 201 -20.53 0.10 39.13
C VAL A 201 -19.21 -0.57 38.77
N TYR A 202 -18.52 -0.04 37.77
CA TYR A 202 -17.29 -0.59 37.24
C TYR A 202 -16.13 0.38 37.47
N PHE A 203 -15.00 -0.14 37.93
CA PHE A 203 -13.71 0.46 37.59
C PHE A 203 -13.20 -0.25 36.33
N ARG A 204 -12.96 0.52 35.27
CA ARG A 204 -12.39 0.03 33.99
C ARG A 204 -10.99 0.60 33.81
N PHE A 205 -10.10 -0.15 33.18
CA PHE A 205 -8.82 0.32 32.67
C PHE A 205 -8.75 -0.02 31.18
N GLN A 206 -8.32 0.94 30.36
CA GLN A 206 -8.07 0.74 28.94
C GLN A 206 -6.71 1.32 28.56
N SER A 207 -5.92 0.56 27.79
CA SER A 207 -4.66 1.03 27.22
C SER A 207 -4.64 0.95 25.69
N ASP A 208 -3.80 1.78 25.09
CA ASP A 208 -3.63 1.88 23.64
C ASP A 208 -2.65 0.83 23.08
N GLY A 209 -2.33 0.89 21.78
CA GLY A 209 -1.49 -0.08 21.10
C GLY A 209 0.00 -0.09 21.47
N ALA A 210 0.50 0.92 22.21
CA ALA A 210 1.92 1.14 22.48
C ALA A 210 2.16 1.75 23.89
N TRP A 211 3.42 2.08 24.20
CA TRP A 211 3.83 2.88 25.38
C TRP A 211 3.36 2.30 26.72
N SER A 212 3.77 1.05 26.99
CA SER A 212 3.62 0.41 28.30
C SER A 212 4.88 -0.34 28.73
N ASP A 213 4.79 -1.13 29.80
CA ASP A 213 5.88 -2.00 30.24
C ASP A 213 6.07 -3.18 29.26
N ALA A 214 5.06 -3.53 28.46
CA ALA A 214 5.11 -4.67 27.53
C ALA A 214 5.98 -4.43 26.28
N ASP A 215 6.19 -3.17 25.89
CA ASP A 215 7.05 -2.78 24.75
C ASP A 215 8.28 -1.97 25.17
N CYS A 216 8.52 -1.86 26.48
CA CYS A 216 9.63 -1.12 27.09
C CYS A 216 9.66 0.39 26.77
N MET A 217 8.56 0.98 26.30
CA MET A 217 8.49 2.41 25.99
C MET A 217 7.99 3.27 27.16
N PHE A 218 7.27 2.69 28.13
CA PHE A 218 6.82 3.37 29.36
C PHE A 218 6.90 2.45 30.57
N SER A 219 7.79 2.72 31.54
CA SER A 219 7.79 1.93 32.78
C SER A 219 6.76 2.45 33.78
N SER A 220 5.95 1.53 34.31
CA SER A 220 4.97 1.77 35.37
C SER A 220 5.14 0.79 36.53
N ALA A 221 4.32 0.95 37.57
CA ALA A 221 4.07 -0.07 38.60
C ALA A 221 2.71 -0.79 38.42
N GLY A 222 2.19 -0.82 37.19
CA GLY A 222 0.85 -1.24 36.81
C GLY A 222 -0.14 -0.07 36.89
N ALA A 223 -1.14 -0.09 35.99
CA ALA A 223 -1.98 1.04 35.63
C ALA A 223 -2.57 1.81 36.82
N CYS A 224 -3.12 1.11 37.81
CA CYS A 224 -3.61 1.75 39.03
C CYS A 224 -3.64 0.83 40.26
N GLN A 225 -3.61 1.46 41.44
CA GLN A 225 -3.94 0.82 42.72
C GLN A 225 -5.03 1.61 43.44
N ILE A 226 -6.04 0.95 44.00
CA ILE A 226 -7.19 1.55 44.68
C ILE A 226 -7.31 0.95 46.09
N ASP A 227 -7.47 1.81 47.10
CA ASP A 227 -7.49 1.46 48.54
C ASP A 227 -8.47 2.33 49.34
N ASP A 228 -8.85 1.89 50.55
CA ASP A 228 -9.83 2.51 51.45
C ASP A 228 -11.20 2.80 50.78
N LEU A 229 -11.68 1.87 49.94
CA LEU A 229 -12.79 2.11 49.01
C LEU A 229 -14.16 1.88 49.66
N SER A 230 -14.99 2.92 49.74
CA SER A 230 -16.37 2.86 50.22
C SER A 230 -17.39 3.18 49.13
N VAL A 231 -18.42 2.34 49.00
CA VAL A 231 -19.57 2.58 48.12
C VAL A 231 -20.84 2.70 48.95
N THR A 232 -21.51 3.85 48.86
CA THR A 232 -22.78 4.14 49.54
C THR A 232 -23.91 4.31 48.53
N LEU A 233 -24.82 3.33 48.50
CA LEU A 233 -26.04 3.30 47.70
C LEU A 233 -27.23 3.77 48.54
N THR A 234 -27.91 4.83 48.12
CA THR A 234 -29.16 5.31 48.72
C THR A 234 -30.32 5.19 47.75
N ASN A 235 -31.38 4.46 48.13
CA ASN A 235 -32.51 4.13 47.27
C ASN A 235 -33.81 4.03 48.11
N GLY A 236 -34.87 4.70 47.68
CA GLY A 236 -36.18 4.68 48.38
C GLY A 236 -36.19 5.26 49.82
N GLY A 237 -35.09 5.88 50.27
CA GLY A 237 -34.90 6.33 51.65
C GLY A 237 -34.16 5.33 52.55
N GLU A 238 -33.73 4.19 52.00
CA GLU A 238 -32.79 3.25 52.63
C GLU A 238 -31.36 3.49 52.09
N THR A 239 -30.35 3.18 52.89
CA THR A 239 -28.94 3.34 52.55
C THR A 239 -28.17 2.06 52.87
N VAL A 240 -27.37 1.59 51.90
CA VAL A 240 -26.45 0.46 52.00
C VAL A 240 -25.05 0.97 51.74
N THR A 241 -24.10 0.65 52.62
CA THR A 241 -22.69 1.03 52.46
C THR A 241 -21.80 -0.21 52.54
N THR A 242 -20.88 -0.36 51.58
CA THR A 242 -19.72 -1.27 51.69
C THR A 242 -18.44 -0.47 51.94
N PHE A 243 -17.44 -1.15 52.48
CA PHE A 243 -16.09 -0.63 52.65
C PHE A 243 -15.12 -1.80 52.47
N ASP A 244 -14.10 -1.59 51.64
CA ASP A 244 -13.13 -2.59 51.24
C ASP A 244 -11.73 -1.97 51.32
N ASP A 245 -10.92 -2.44 52.26
CA ASP A 245 -9.51 -2.08 52.47
C ASP A 245 -8.55 -3.13 51.90
N PHE A 246 -9.07 -4.18 51.24
CA PHE A 246 -8.35 -5.26 50.57
C PHE A 246 -7.34 -6.07 51.44
N GLN A 247 -7.27 -5.81 52.76
CA GLN A 247 -6.25 -6.39 53.65
C GLN A 247 -6.45 -7.89 53.94
N ASP A 248 -7.56 -8.49 53.51
CA ASP A 248 -7.77 -9.94 53.56
C ASP A 248 -7.21 -10.70 52.34
N GLY A 249 -6.64 -9.97 51.37
CA GLY A 249 -6.10 -10.53 50.13
C GLY A 249 -7.14 -10.80 49.04
N THR A 250 -8.36 -10.27 49.19
CA THR A 250 -9.45 -10.40 48.23
C THR A 250 -9.97 -9.03 47.78
N LEU A 251 -10.69 -8.99 46.65
CA LEU A 251 -11.37 -7.78 46.16
C LEU A 251 -12.61 -7.39 47.02
N GLY A 252 -12.89 -8.12 48.11
CA GLY A 252 -13.95 -7.80 49.07
C GLY A 252 -15.34 -7.81 48.44
N SER A 253 -15.95 -6.63 48.34
CA SER A 253 -17.25 -6.39 47.71
C SER A 253 -17.22 -6.33 46.18
N TRP A 254 -16.02 -6.33 45.58
CA TRP A 254 -15.78 -6.24 44.14
C TRP A 254 -15.42 -7.61 43.56
N GLU A 255 -15.78 -7.81 42.29
CA GLU A 255 -15.49 -9.03 41.54
C GLU A 255 -14.78 -8.66 40.23
N ARG A 256 -13.89 -9.53 39.72
CA ARG A 256 -13.33 -9.34 38.37
C ARG A 256 -14.46 -9.47 37.35
N ALA A 257 -14.51 -8.56 36.38
CA ALA A 257 -15.42 -8.63 35.26
C ALA A 257 -14.63 -8.59 33.95
N LEU A 258 -15.26 -9.06 32.88
CA LEU A 258 -14.76 -8.93 31.51
C LEU A 258 -15.72 -7.99 30.76
N PRO A 259 -15.23 -7.19 29.79
CA PRO A 259 -16.10 -6.48 28.87
C PRO A 259 -17.07 -7.44 28.17
N GLN A 260 -18.24 -6.95 27.80
CA GLN A 260 -19.07 -7.69 26.84
C GLN A 260 -18.42 -7.63 25.46
N GLY A 261 -18.07 -8.79 24.90
CA GLY A 261 -17.61 -8.90 23.53
C GLY A 261 -18.67 -8.47 22.53
N VAL A 262 -18.21 -7.83 21.45
CA VAL A 262 -19.02 -7.51 20.26
C VAL A 262 -19.32 -8.80 19.48
N GLY A 263 -18.45 -9.81 19.52
CA GLY A 263 -18.67 -11.12 18.91
C GLY A 263 -17.55 -11.54 17.94
N ASP A 264 -17.47 -12.84 17.68
CA ASP A 264 -16.59 -13.41 16.66
C ASP A 264 -17.37 -13.54 15.33
N PHE A 265 -17.03 -12.70 14.36
CA PHE A 265 -17.68 -12.65 13.04
C PHE A 265 -16.91 -13.41 11.96
N ALA A 266 -15.79 -14.06 12.27
CA ALA A 266 -15.01 -14.76 11.24
C ALA A 266 -15.63 -16.12 10.91
N HIS A 267 -16.01 -16.32 9.65
CA HIS A 267 -16.60 -17.54 9.13
C HIS A 267 -15.91 -17.99 7.85
N LEU A 268 -15.96 -19.30 7.58
CA LEU A 268 -15.53 -19.84 6.28
C LEU A 268 -16.72 -19.90 5.33
N TRP A 269 -16.55 -19.31 4.15
CA TRP A 269 -17.63 -19.15 3.20
C TRP A 269 -17.27 -19.59 1.77
N THR A 270 -18.16 -20.34 1.12
CA THR A 270 -17.99 -20.84 -0.25
C THR A 270 -18.92 -20.13 -1.23
N GLY A 271 -18.44 -19.89 -2.45
CA GLY A 271 -19.31 -19.45 -3.55
C GLY A 271 -19.86 -18.03 -3.41
N LEU A 272 -19.04 -17.12 -2.86
CA LEU A 272 -19.25 -15.69 -2.97
C LEU A 272 -19.24 -15.32 -4.47
N ASN A 273 -20.30 -14.67 -4.96
CA ASN A 273 -20.41 -14.24 -6.35
C ASN A 273 -20.00 -12.77 -6.46
N ASP A 274 -18.74 -12.57 -6.79
CA ASP A 274 -18.11 -11.25 -6.94
C ASP A 274 -18.80 -10.37 -8.01
N VAL A 275 -18.67 -9.04 -7.82
CA VAL A 275 -18.92 -7.99 -8.80
C VAL A 275 -17.88 -8.03 -9.92
N ASP A 276 -16.62 -8.41 -9.64
CA ASP A 276 -15.57 -8.58 -10.65
C ASP A 276 -15.84 -9.83 -11.53
N PRO A 277 -16.16 -9.67 -12.83
CA PRO A 277 -16.35 -10.79 -13.75
C PRO A 277 -15.03 -11.42 -14.23
N CYS A 278 -13.87 -10.85 -13.89
CA CYS A 278 -12.54 -11.35 -14.27
C CYS A 278 -11.93 -12.30 -13.23
N HIS A 279 -12.07 -12.00 -11.94
CA HIS A 279 -11.45 -12.77 -10.85
C HIS A 279 -12.44 -13.52 -9.94
N GLN A 280 -13.66 -13.82 -10.42
CA GLN A 280 -14.70 -14.56 -9.68
C GLN A 280 -14.14 -15.75 -8.89
N ASN A 281 -13.87 -15.55 -7.59
CA ASN A 281 -13.32 -16.57 -6.73
C ASN A 281 -14.43 -17.27 -5.96
N THR A 282 -14.90 -18.40 -6.50
CA THR A 282 -15.93 -19.23 -5.87
C THR A 282 -15.36 -20.21 -4.83
N SER A 283 -14.07 -20.10 -4.47
CA SER A 283 -13.38 -20.89 -3.45
C SER A 283 -13.99 -20.74 -2.06
N THR A 284 -13.45 -21.48 -1.09
CA THR A 284 -13.69 -21.23 0.34
C THR A 284 -12.80 -20.09 0.83
N GLN A 285 -13.37 -19.02 1.38
CA GLN A 285 -12.65 -17.85 1.87
C GLN A 285 -12.97 -17.61 3.36
N VAL A 286 -12.06 -16.96 4.10
CA VAL A 286 -12.40 -16.37 5.41
C VAL A 286 -13.15 -15.07 5.16
N ALA A 287 -14.36 -14.96 5.69
CA ALA A 287 -15.20 -13.78 5.60
C ALA A 287 -15.61 -13.32 7.00
N PHE A 288 -15.58 -12.02 7.25
CA PHE A 288 -15.97 -11.43 8.53
C PHE A 288 -17.42 -10.93 8.39
N ILE A 289 -18.38 -11.81 8.68
CA ILE A 289 -19.81 -11.66 8.33
C ILE A 289 -20.71 -11.73 9.58
N ASP A 290 -21.75 -10.90 9.65
CA ASP A 290 -22.89 -11.15 10.57
C ASP A 290 -23.82 -12.20 9.95
N ASP A 291 -23.98 -13.35 10.61
CA ASP A 291 -24.84 -14.45 10.17
C ASP A 291 -26.29 -14.33 10.70
N GLY A 292 -26.59 -13.29 11.47
CA GLY A 292 -27.87 -13.03 12.13
C GLY A 292 -28.04 -13.71 13.49
N ILE A 293 -27.01 -14.38 14.02
CA ILE A 293 -27.02 -14.91 15.39
C ILE A 293 -26.69 -13.80 16.38
N VAL A 294 -27.70 -13.36 17.10
CA VAL A 294 -27.58 -12.31 18.14
C VAL A 294 -26.62 -12.73 19.26
N VAL A 295 -25.39 -12.25 19.19
CA VAL A 295 -24.59 -11.91 20.38
C VAL A 295 -25.30 -10.76 21.09
N PRO A 296 -25.43 -10.71 22.43
CA PRO A 296 -26.33 -9.77 23.09
C PRO A 296 -26.10 -8.28 22.77
N GLY A 297 -26.84 -7.76 21.79
CA GLY A 297 -26.76 -6.36 21.34
C GLY A 297 -26.69 -6.18 19.82
N THR A 298 -26.12 -7.15 19.08
CA THR A 298 -25.58 -6.90 17.73
C THR A 298 -26.55 -6.94 16.56
N GLY A 299 -27.76 -7.49 16.75
CA GLY A 299 -28.56 -8.08 15.68
C GLY A 299 -28.67 -7.29 14.38
N GLY A 300 -27.96 -7.76 13.35
CA GLY A 300 -28.03 -7.27 11.98
C GLY A 300 -29.43 -7.26 11.36
N SER A 301 -29.61 -6.40 10.35
CA SER A 301 -30.87 -6.28 9.60
C SER A 301 -30.82 -7.04 8.28
N GLU A 302 -31.98 -7.52 7.81
CA GLU A 302 -32.11 -8.02 6.42
C GLU A 302 -31.72 -6.92 5.42
N CYS A 303 -30.87 -7.27 4.45
CA CYS A 303 -30.38 -6.42 3.37
C CYS A 303 -31.50 -5.73 2.58
N ILE A 304 -31.33 -4.44 2.29
CA ILE A 304 -32.33 -3.65 1.53
C ILE A 304 -32.02 -3.61 0.02
N ASN A 305 -30.76 -3.48 -0.35
CA ASN A 305 -30.34 -3.23 -1.75
C ASN A 305 -29.46 -4.35 -2.35
N TRP A 306 -28.46 -4.83 -1.61
CA TRP A 306 -27.50 -5.84 -2.05
C TRP A 306 -27.30 -6.90 -0.96
N CYS A 307 -27.16 -8.17 -1.33
CA CYS A 307 -27.20 -9.29 -0.37
C CYS A 307 -26.10 -10.32 -0.66
N TYR A 308 -25.13 -10.42 0.24
CA TYR A 308 -24.10 -11.46 0.27
C TYR A 308 -24.17 -12.26 1.58
N GLY A 309 -23.51 -13.42 1.64
CA GLY A 309 -23.56 -14.32 2.79
C GLY A 309 -24.89 -15.07 2.96
N PRO A 310 -25.04 -15.87 4.04
CA PRO A 310 -26.27 -16.58 4.36
C PRO A 310 -27.33 -15.67 4.97
N GLY A 311 -28.59 -15.83 4.57
CA GLY A 311 -29.71 -15.07 5.13
C GLY A 311 -29.82 -13.62 4.62
N GLY A 312 -28.72 -13.02 4.15
CA GLY A 312 -28.69 -11.65 3.65
C GLY A 312 -28.80 -10.64 4.78
N HIS A 313 -27.97 -10.77 5.81
CA HIS A 313 -27.87 -9.78 6.89
C HIS A 313 -26.73 -8.79 6.61
N ILE A 314 -26.87 -7.57 7.13
CA ILE A 314 -25.81 -6.56 7.14
C ILE A 314 -25.51 -6.14 8.58
N VAL A 315 -24.27 -5.69 8.81
CA VAL A 315 -23.84 -5.00 10.04
C VAL A 315 -24.75 -3.79 10.29
N THR A 316 -25.11 -3.51 11.55
CA THR A 316 -26.14 -2.49 11.85
C THR A 316 -25.68 -1.05 11.58
N THR A 317 -26.58 -0.28 10.96
CA THR A 317 -26.30 0.99 10.27
C THR A 317 -26.18 2.23 11.18
N THR A 318 -25.80 2.06 12.46
CA THR A 318 -25.79 3.19 13.42
C THR A 318 -24.53 3.32 14.27
N GLY A 319 -23.44 2.65 13.86
CA GLY A 319 -22.09 2.80 14.44
C GLY A 319 -21.86 1.94 15.69
N GLY A 320 -20.94 0.97 15.56
CA GLY A 320 -20.67 -0.07 16.55
C GLY A 320 -21.86 -1.02 16.76
N LEU A 321 -21.66 -2.31 16.52
CA LEU A 321 -22.74 -3.31 16.61
C LEU A 321 -23.45 -3.34 17.98
N ALA A 322 -22.79 -2.90 19.07
CA ALA A 322 -23.39 -2.72 20.39
C ALA A 322 -23.40 -1.25 20.88
N GLY A 323 -23.40 -0.28 19.96
CA GLY A 323 -23.45 1.17 20.24
C GLY A 323 -22.13 1.90 19.99
N PRO A 324 -22.11 3.24 20.15
CA PRO A 324 -21.10 4.15 19.57
C PRO A 324 -19.68 4.10 20.18
N GLY A 325 -19.35 3.04 20.93
CA GLY A 325 -18.02 2.74 21.47
C GLY A 325 -17.67 1.23 21.45
N ASN A 326 -18.44 0.42 20.71
CA ASN A 326 -18.35 -1.04 20.66
C ASN A 326 -18.18 -1.50 19.20
N TYR A 327 -16.95 -1.46 18.70
CA TYR A 327 -16.60 -1.67 17.29
C TYR A 327 -16.15 -3.10 17.01
N ILE A 328 -16.36 -3.59 15.79
CA ILE A 328 -15.83 -4.90 15.35
C ILE A 328 -14.29 -4.87 15.42
N TYR A 329 -13.70 -5.79 16.19
CA TYR A 329 -12.28 -6.12 16.09
C TYR A 329 -12.10 -7.64 16.19
N ASN A 330 -11.85 -8.29 15.04
CA ASN A 330 -11.69 -9.73 14.94
C ASN A 330 -10.37 -10.08 14.26
N SER A 331 -9.86 -11.27 14.55
CA SER A 331 -8.63 -11.77 13.94
C SER A 331 -8.68 -13.28 13.71
N VAL A 332 -8.04 -13.73 12.65
CA VAL A 332 -7.76 -15.16 12.42
C VAL A 332 -6.25 -15.39 12.48
N LEU A 333 -5.85 -16.27 13.38
CA LEU A 333 -4.45 -16.61 13.63
C LEU A 333 -4.15 -17.95 12.98
N SER A 334 -3.03 -18.00 12.27
CA SER A 334 -2.47 -19.27 11.78
C SER A 334 -2.01 -20.17 12.94
N PRO A 335 -1.90 -21.50 12.71
CA PRO A 335 -1.13 -22.36 13.60
C PRO A 335 0.30 -21.83 13.80
N VAL A 336 0.88 -22.08 14.97
CA VAL A 336 2.32 -21.84 15.18
C VAL A 336 3.12 -22.75 14.25
N MET A 337 3.90 -22.16 13.35
CA MET A 337 4.67 -22.86 12.33
C MET A 337 6.13 -23.05 12.81
N PRO A 338 6.67 -24.29 12.85
CA PRO A 338 8.08 -24.51 13.14
C PRO A 338 8.96 -24.01 11.99
N TRP A 339 10.03 -23.29 12.32
CA TRP A 339 11.03 -22.85 11.36
C TRP A 339 11.83 -24.07 10.84
N PRO A 340 11.95 -24.25 9.51
CA PRO A 340 12.34 -25.54 8.93
C PRO A 340 13.85 -25.82 8.98
N ASP A 341 14.69 -24.78 8.92
CA ASP A 341 16.16 -24.87 8.98
C ASP A 341 16.76 -23.51 9.36
N GLN A 342 17.85 -23.52 10.14
CA GLN A 342 18.65 -22.32 10.45
C GLN A 342 19.38 -21.76 9.22
N ALA A 343 19.43 -22.50 8.10
CA ALA A 343 19.91 -22.00 6.81
C ALA A 343 18.89 -21.15 6.03
N MET A 344 17.65 -21.02 6.52
CA MET A 344 16.64 -20.12 5.96
C MET A 344 16.61 -18.83 6.78
N ASP A 345 16.97 -17.71 6.16
CA ASP A 345 16.99 -16.38 6.78
C ASP A 345 15.95 -15.42 6.18
N GLY A 346 15.42 -15.74 5.00
CA GLY A 346 14.42 -14.95 4.28
C GLY A 346 13.00 -15.48 4.50
N ILE A 347 12.02 -14.58 4.45
CA ILE A 347 10.59 -14.92 4.52
C ILE A 347 9.77 -13.99 3.64
N THR A 348 8.74 -14.54 3.00
CA THR A 348 7.64 -13.80 2.42
C THR A 348 6.31 -14.22 3.04
N PHE A 349 5.43 -13.26 3.26
CA PHE A 349 4.05 -13.46 3.67
C PHE A 349 3.13 -12.85 2.59
N ALA A 350 2.19 -13.65 2.09
CA ALA A 350 1.24 -13.20 1.07
C ALA A 350 -0.13 -13.80 1.31
N PHE A 351 -1.18 -13.13 0.86
CA PHE A 351 -2.56 -13.61 0.89
C PHE A 351 -3.31 -12.95 -0.26
N ASP A 352 -4.42 -13.56 -0.68
CA ASP A 352 -5.40 -12.87 -1.50
C ASP A 352 -6.39 -12.16 -0.58
N ILE A 353 -6.85 -10.98 -0.99
CA ILE A 353 -7.91 -10.25 -0.30
C ILE A 353 -8.86 -9.60 -1.31
N TYR A 354 -10.16 -9.76 -1.07
CA TYR A 354 -11.21 -8.96 -1.72
C TYR A 354 -11.50 -7.72 -0.88
N ARG A 355 -11.40 -6.55 -1.50
CA ARG A 355 -11.79 -5.24 -0.95
C ARG A 355 -13.12 -4.83 -1.59
N HIS A 356 -13.98 -4.10 -0.88
CA HIS A 356 -15.34 -3.81 -1.38
C HIS A 356 -15.81 -2.38 -1.15
N GLU A 357 -15.66 -1.86 0.07
CA GLU A 357 -16.27 -0.58 0.46
C GLU A 357 -15.35 0.61 0.14
N ASP A 358 -15.91 1.63 -0.49
CA ASP A 358 -15.22 2.90 -0.78
C ASP A 358 -15.02 3.76 0.49
N LEU A 359 -13.97 4.58 0.52
CA LEU A 359 -13.61 5.47 1.64
C LEU A 359 -14.60 6.64 1.75
N SER A 360 -15.77 6.39 2.34
CA SER A 360 -16.86 7.36 2.37
C SER A 360 -17.50 7.48 3.76
N ALA A 361 -18.14 8.62 4.02
CA ALA A 361 -18.85 8.87 5.28
C ALA A 361 -20.09 7.96 5.51
N ASP A 362 -20.53 7.29 4.45
CA ASP A 362 -21.66 6.36 4.43
C ASP A 362 -21.21 4.89 4.67
N ALA A 363 -19.90 4.64 4.83
CA ALA A 363 -19.32 3.33 5.16
C ALA A 363 -18.97 3.22 6.67
N PRO A 364 -19.05 2.02 7.29
CA PRO A 364 -18.60 1.76 8.65
C PRO A 364 -17.08 1.90 8.83
N GLY A 365 -16.32 2.02 7.74
CA GLY A 365 -14.88 2.24 7.77
C GLY A 365 -14.15 1.05 8.37
N ILE A 366 -14.41 -0.15 7.84
CA ILE A 366 -13.63 -1.35 8.16
C ILE A 366 -12.20 -1.18 7.60
N PHE A 367 -11.20 -1.82 8.21
CA PHE A 367 -9.81 -1.92 7.75
C PHE A 367 -9.34 -3.37 7.86
N TYR A 368 -8.38 -3.81 7.03
CA TYR A 368 -7.61 -5.01 7.35
C TYR A 368 -6.30 -4.65 8.02
N MET A 369 -5.86 -5.57 8.86
CA MET A 369 -4.47 -5.62 9.28
C MET A 369 -3.94 -7.02 8.99
N TRP A 370 -2.63 -7.10 8.86
CA TRP A 370 -1.91 -8.36 8.83
C TRP A 370 -0.72 -8.20 9.77
N ALA A 371 -0.38 -9.25 10.50
CA ALA A 371 0.77 -9.22 11.38
C ALA A 371 1.51 -10.56 11.36
N ILE A 372 2.78 -10.51 11.73
CA ILE A 372 3.66 -11.66 11.85
C ILE A 372 4.46 -11.55 13.15
N ARG A 373 4.71 -12.67 13.82
CA ARG A 373 5.62 -12.74 14.96
C ARG A 373 6.46 -14.01 14.90
N SER A 374 7.59 -14.00 15.60
CA SER A 374 8.53 -15.12 15.65
C SER A 374 9.26 -15.12 16.99
N THR A 375 9.50 -16.29 17.58
CA THR A 375 10.33 -16.46 18.78
C THR A 375 11.60 -17.23 18.46
N ASP A 376 12.68 -17.04 19.23
CA ASP A 376 13.85 -17.92 19.28
C ASP A 376 13.77 -19.01 20.38
N GLY A 377 12.67 -19.02 21.14
CA GLY A 377 12.39 -19.96 22.22
C GLY A 377 12.30 -21.44 21.78
N PRO A 378 12.67 -22.41 22.64
CA PRO A 378 12.66 -23.82 22.29
C PRO A 378 11.27 -24.48 22.20
N ASP A 379 10.19 -23.87 22.72
CA ASP A 379 8.84 -24.41 22.73
C ASP A 379 7.88 -23.57 21.84
N PRO A 380 6.96 -24.19 21.07
CA PRO A 380 5.92 -23.45 20.35
C PRO A 380 5.11 -22.46 21.21
N SER A 381 4.99 -22.66 22.53
CA SER A 381 4.30 -21.70 23.41
C SER A 381 5.05 -20.39 23.61
N ASP A 382 6.37 -20.38 23.46
CA ASP A 382 7.21 -19.20 23.73
C ASP A 382 6.86 -18.05 22.76
N ILE A 383 6.22 -18.36 21.62
CA ILE A 383 5.70 -17.36 20.67
C ILE A 383 4.55 -16.52 21.23
N GLU A 384 3.88 -16.95 22.30
CA GLU A 384 2.80 -16.20 22.93
C GLU A 384 3.31 -14.93 23.63
N ASP A 385 4.56 -14.96 24.13
CA ASP A 385 5.25 -13.83 24.77
C ASP A 385 5.78 -12.80 23.74
N GLU A 386 5.83 -13.13 22.45
CA GLU A 386 6.37 -12.26 21.40
C GLU A 386 5.34 -11.27 20.84
N SER A 387 5.76 -10.01 20.71
CA SER A 387 4.98 -8.93 20.10
C SER A 387 4.69 -9.21 18.62
N TRP A 388 3.48 -8.86 18.18
CA TRP A 388 3.13 -8.82 16.76
C TRP A 388 3.89 -7.69 16.05
N GLN A 389 4.33 -7.95 14.82
CA GLN A 389 5.03 -7.00 13.94
C GLN A 389 4.27 -6.90 12.61
N ASP A 390 4.15 -5.70 12.06
CA ASP A 390 3.42 -5.45 10.81
C ASP A 390 4.05 -4.28 10.01
N ARG A 391 3.34 -3.81 8.97
CA ARG A 391 3.69 -2.60 8.21
C ARG A 391 2.51 -1.63 8.11
N ALA A 392 1.85 -1.41 9.25
CA ALA A 392 0.67 -0.57 9.48
C ALA A 392 -0.66 -1.10 8.94
N PHE A 393 -1.74 -0.41 9.33
CA PHE A 393 -3.13 -0.60 8.91
C PHE A 393 -3.26 -0.48 7.39
N VAL A 394 -4.00 -1.39 6.76
CA VAL A 394 -4.25 -1.35 5.32
C VAL A 394 -5.74 -1.16 5.05
N TYR A 395 -6.03 -0.15 4.23
CA TYR A 395 -7.40 0.26 3.95
C TYR A 395 -8.05 -0.51 2.79
N TYR A 396 -9.39 -0.56 2.76
CA TYR A 396 -10.17 -1.14 1.66
C TYR A 396 -10.33 -0.19 0.50
N GLY A 397 -9.60 -0.41 -0.60
CA GLY A 397 -10.04 0.16 -1.87
C GLY A 397 -11.46 -0.32 -2.23
N GLY A 398 -12.07 0.34 -3.21
CA GLY A 398 -13.29 -0.11 -3.85
C GLY A 398 -13.16 -1.53 -4.46
N PRO A 399 -14.22 -2.07 -5.08
CA PRO A 399 -14.35 -3.50 -5.39
C PRO A 399 -13.21 -4.05 -6.26
N ASP A 400 -12.24 -4.71 -5.61
CA ASP A 400 -11.05 -5.30 -6.24
C ASP A 400 -10.57 -6.56 -5.51
N TYR A 401 -9.78 -7.37 -6.23
CA TYR A 401 -9.15 -8.57 -5.72
C TYR A 401 -7.63 -8.44 -5.87
N ILE A 402 -6.92 -8.30 -4.76
CA ILE A 402 -5.46 -8.08 -4.76
C ILE A 402 -4.74 -9.19 -4.02
N ARG A 403 -3.49 -9.46 -4.45
CA ARG A 403 -2.58 -10.41 -3.79
C ARG A 403 -1.32 -9.71 -3.25
N PRO A 404 -1.41 -8.98 -2.12
CA PRO A 404 -0.23 -8.44 -1.48
C PRO A 404 0.80 -9.54 -1.15
N THR A 405 2.08 -9.24 -1.38
CA THR A 405 3.21 -10.12 -1.04
C THR A 405 4.31 -9.30 -0.39
N TRP A 406 4.59 -9.61 0.87
CA TRP A 406 5.54 -8.89 1.71
C TRP A 406 6.78 -9.74 1.95
N VAL A 407 7.96 -9.27 1.56
CA VAL A 407 9.24 -9.83 2.07
C VAL A 407 9.48 -9.21 3.44
N VAL A 408 9.47 -10.01 4.52
CA VAL A 408 9.46 -9.53 5.92
C VAL A 408 10.59 -10.03 6.84
N PRO A 409 11.82 -10.34 6.36
CA PRO A 409 12.92 -10.81 7.23
C PRO A 409 13.42 -9.74 8.21
N ASP A 410 13.19 -8.46 7.92
CA ASP A 410 13.41 -7.30 8.79
C ASP A 410 12.52 -7.32 10.04
N LEU A 411 11.29 -7.85 9.95
CA LEU A 411 10.37 -7.94 11.08
C LEU A 411 10.66 -9.13 12.02
N MET A 412 11.62 -9.99 11.67
CA MET A 412 11.85 -11.27 12.36
C MET A 412 12.92 -11.21 13.45
N ILE A 413 12.74 -11.98 14.52
CA ILE A 413 13.77 -12.18 15.54
C ILE A 413 14.93 -13.02 14.97
N GLN A 414 16.15 -12.67 15.36
CA GLN A 414 17.36 -13.42 15.00
C GLN A 414 17.33 -14.81 15.63
N GLY A 415 17.59 -15.86 14.83
CA GLY A 415 17.68 -17.23 15.34
C GLY A 415 16.34 -17.92 15.64
N ARG A 416 15.24 -17.32 15.21
CA ARG A 416 13.87 -17.83 15.34
C ARG A 416 13.69 -19.32 15.06
N THR A 417 12.87 -19.94 15.90
CA THR A 417 12.50 -21.35 15.94
C THR A 417 11.05 -21.57 15.52
N PHE A 418 10.18 -20.57 15.73
CA PHE A 418 8.77 -20.59 15.34
C PHE A 418 8.35 -19.25 14.72
N VAL A 419 7.31 -19.28 13.89
CA VAL A 419 6.67 -18.10 13.30
C VAL A 419 5.16 -18.28 13.26
N GLN A 420 4.41 -17.20 13.40
CA GLN A 420 2.96 -17.18 13.31
C GLN A 420 2.52 -15.92 12.55
N VAL A 421 1.54 -16.04 11.67
CA VAL A 421 0.87 -14.93 11.00
C VAL A 421 -0.58 -14.78 11.49
N LYS A 422 -1.09 -13.55 11.40
CA LYS A 422 -2.43 -13.13 11.78
C LYS A 422 -3.02 -12.24 10.68
N LEU A 423 -4.32 -12.37 10.42
CA LEU A 423 -5.10 -11.50 9.55
C LEU A 423 -6.26 -10.94 10.38
N GLU A 424 -6.53 -9.64 10.29
CA GLU A 424 -7.47 -8.96 11.18
C GLU A 424 -8.40 -8.01 10.43
N VAL A 425 -9.49 -7.68 11.10
CA VAL A 425 -10.53 -6.76 10.67
C VAL A 425 -10.88 -5.85 11.83
N TYR A 426 -10.82 -4.54 11.59
CA TYR A 426 -11.13 -3.52 12.60
C TYR A 426 -12.04 -2.44 12.00
N GLU A 427 -13.22 -2.22 12.59
CA GLU A 427 -14.10 -1.07 12.35
C GLU A 427 -13.49 0.20 12.97
N LEU A 428 -13.06 1.13 12.11
CA LEU A 428 -12.41 2.39 12.47
C LEU A 428 -13.14 3.64 11.97
N GLY A 429 -14.28 3.53 11.26
CA GLY A 429 -15.04 4.69 10.75
C GLY A 429 -15.39 5.74 11.81
N TRP A 430 -15.53 5.31 13.07
CA TRP A 430 -15.72 6.17 14.24
C TRP A 430 -14.62 7.21 14.44
N VAL A 431 -13.36 6.93 14.04
CA VAL A 431 -12.21 7.85 14.15
C VAL A 431 -12.47 9.13 13.35
N TRP A 432 -13.21 9.02 12.24
CA TRP A 432 -13.60 10.13 11.37
C TRP A 432 -15.08 10.54 11.54
N GLY A 433 -15.78 9.94 12.50
CA GLY A 433 -17.19 10.20 12.78
C GLY A 433 -18.15 9.67 11.72
N TRP A 434 -17.76 8.65 10.95
CA TRP A 434 -18.63 8.00 9.98
C TRP A 434 -19.67 7.13 10.70
N VAL A 435 -20.88 7.13 10.17
CA VAL A 435 -22.03 6.39 10.72
C VAL A 435 -22.63 5.66 9.53
N GLY A 436 -21.95 4.59 9.12
CA GLY A 436 -22.21 3.95 7.85
C GLY A 436 -23.59 3.32 7.76
N ASP A 437 -24.26 3.54 6.62
CA ASP A 437 -25.53 2.91 6.26
C ASP A 437 -25.32 1.61 5.45
N ASP A 438 -24.10 1.37 4.96
CA ASP A 438 -23.72 0.22 4.13
C ASP A 438 -22.88 -0.77 4.96
N GLY A 439 -23.51 -1.83 5.47
CA GLY A 439 -22.86 -2.78 6.38
C GLY A 439 -22.39 -4.06 5.69
N TYR A 440 -21.71 -3.97 4.54
CA TYR A 440 -21.32 -5.17 3.81
C TYR A 440 -20.14 -5.85 4.50
N PRO A 441 -20.20 -7.19 4.65
CA PRO A 441 -19.11 -7.89 5.26
C PRO A 441 -17.97 -8.06 4.24
N ALA A 442 -17.01 -7.13 4.25
CA ALA A 442 -15.69 -7.26 3.63
C ALA A 442 -14.65 -6.94 4.72
N PRO A 443 -13.49 -7.61 4.76
CA PRO A 443 -12.81 -8.36 3.70
C PRO A 443 -13.32 -9.78 3.50
N TYR A 444 -12.86 -10.36 2.38
CA TYR A 444 -12.63 -11.81 2.28
C TYR A 444 -11.14 -12.08 2.11
N PHE A 445 -10.57 -13.02 2.87
CA PHE A 445 -9.19 -13.48 2.73
C PHE A 445 -9.14 -14.91 2.19
N ASP A 446 -8.16 -15.19 1.31
CA ASP A 446 -7.93 -16.52 0.74
C ASP A 446 -6.42 -16.75 0.44
N ASN A 447 -6.06 -17.99 0.09
CA ASN A 447 -4.77 -18.41 -0.45
C ASN A 447 -3.56 -17.86 0.31
N VAL A 448 -3.67 -17.79 1.64
CA VAL A 448 -2.61 -17.30 2.53
C VAL A 448 -1.39 -18.19 2.37
N SER A 449 -0.21 -17.61 2.18
CA SER A 449 1.03 -18.36 1.96
C SER A 449 2.20 -17.79 2.75
N VAL A 450 2.85 -18.66 3.53
CA VAL A 450 4.10 -18.36 4.24
C VAL A 450 5.24 -19.23 3.71
N LYS A 451 6.34 -18.55 3.42
CA LYS A 451 7.29 -18.92 2.36
C LYS A 451 8.69 -18.47 2.77
N VAL A 452 9.60 -19.38 3.10
CA VAL A 452 10.96 -19.03 3.56
C VAL A 452 12.02 -19.37 2.52
N TYR A 453 13.22 -18.81 2.63
CA TYR A 453 14.30 -19.03 1.66
C TYR A 453 15.68 -18.67 2.24
N PRO A 454 16.79 -19.15 1.67
CA PRO A 454 18.12 -18.69 2.04
C PRO A 454 18.27 -17.20 1.70
N PHE A 455 18.81 -16.41 2.62
CA PHE A 455 18.96 -14.96 2.46
C PHE A 455 20.38 -14.55 2.84
N GLU A 456 21.15 -14.04 1.87
CA GLU A 456 22.61 -13.90 2.00
C GLU A 456 23.04 -12.48 2.40
N GLY A 457 22.58 -12.01 3.57
CA GLY A 457 23.02 -10.73 4.15
C GLY A 457 21.99 -10.07 5.04
N PRO A 458 22.18 -8.78 5.39
CA PRO A 458 21.18 -7.98 6.10
C PRO A 458 19.90 -7.83 5.27
N ALA A 459 18.74 -7.87 5.91
CA ALA A 459 17.52 -7.35 5.34
C ALA A 459 17.68 -5.84 5.12
N ILE A 460 17.13 -5.32 4.02
CA ILE A 460 17.15 -3.90 3.66
C ILE A 460 15.73 -3.55 3.20
N SER A 461 15.10 -2.53 3.80
CA SER A 461 13.74 -2.08 3.47
C SER A 461 13.64 -0.55 3.46
N THR A 462 12.83 0.01 2.57
CA THR A 462 12.49 1.44 2.58
C THR A 462 11.16 1.69 1.88
N ARG A 463 10.58 2.88 2.05
CA ARG A 463 9.45 3.34 1.25
C ARG A 463 9.97 3.99 -0.02
N GLU A 464 9.29 3.78 -1.15
CA GLU A 464 9.61 4.42 -2.43
C GLU A 464 9.64 5.96 -2.31
N ILE A 465 8.81 6.54 -1.45
CA ILE A 465 8.81 7.99 -1.19
C ILE A 465 10.06 8.47 -0.43
N ASP A 466 10.76 7.60 0.29
CA ASP A 466 12.01 7.93 0.99
C ASP A 466 13.27 7.70 0.10
N LEU A 467 13.07 7.35 -1.18
CA LEU A 467 14.11 7.33 -2.21
C LEU A 467 14.23 8.67 -2.95
N ALA A 468 15.34 8.85 -3.66
CA ALA A 468 15.61 10.05 -4.46
C ALA A 468 14.65 10.16 -5.66
N ASN A 469 14.26 11.38 -6.01
CA ASN A 469 13.38 11.68 -7.13
C ASN A 469 14.14 12.40 -8.26
N ASP A 470 13.63 12.34 -9.50
CA ASP A 470 14.07 13.24 -10.56
C ASP A 470 13.86 14.71 -10.13
N ASN A 471 14.77 15.62 -10.48
CA ASN A 471 14.78 16.97 -9.89
C ASN A 471 15.35 18.04 -10.85
N PHE A 472 15.05 19.32 -10.56
CA PHE A 472 15.50 20.49 -11.35
C PHE A 472 16.35 21.44 -10.48
N PRO A 473 17.13 22.37 -11.07
CA PRO A 473 17.81 23.40 -10.31
C PRO A 473 16.82 24.30 -9.56
N ALA A 474 17.10 24.59 -8.29
CA ALA A 474 16.29 25.48 -7.45
C ALA A 474 16.22 26.95 -7.94
N ARG A 475 16.88 27.29 -9.07
CA ARG A 475 16.84 28.61 -9.72
C ARG A 475 15.85 28.58 -10.88
N GLY A 476 14.86 29.48 -10.84
CA GLY A 476 13.68 29.42 -11.71
C GLY A 476 13.92 29.30 -13.22
N SER A 477 14.94 29.91 -13.81
CA SER A 477 15.26 29.75 -15.25
C SER A 477 16.72 29.39 -15.47
N ILE A 478 16.99 28.52 -16.44
CA ILE A 478 18.36 28.14 -16.84
C ILE A 478 19.10 29.35 -17.43
N ASP A 479 19.91 30.01 -16.61
CA ASP A 479 20.84 31.06 -17.03
C ASP A 479 22.08 30.44 -17.70
N THR A 480 22.09 30.46 -19.03
CA THR A 480 23.19 29.95 -19.85
C THR A 480 24.48 30.78 -19.76
N GLY A 481 24.43 31.94 -19.09
CA GLY A 481 25.60 32.76 -18.75
C GLY A 481 26.32 32.33 -17.46
N ASP A 482 25.66 31.60 -16.56
CA ASP A 482 26.19 31.15 -15.26
C ASP A 482 25.89 29.66 -14.99
N LEU A 483 26.37 28.80 -15.90
CA LEU A 483 26.13 27.35 -15.87
C LEU A 483 26.55 26.67 -14.56
N GLY A 484 27.59 27.17 -13.88
CA GLY A 484 28.09 26.58 -12.64
C GLY A 484 27.12 26.73 -11.46
N SER A 485 26.12 27.61 -11.58
CA SER A 485 25.15 27.90 -10.52
C SER A 485 23.89 27.04 -10.53
N HIS A 486 23.72 26.18 -11.54
CA HIS A 486 22.55 25.32 -11.71
C HIS A 486 22.83 23.89 -11.25
N SER A 487 23.36 23.70 -10.05
CA SER A 487 23.38 22.35 -9.46
C SER A 487 21.96 21.86 -9.20
N VAL A 488 21.76 20.56 -9.38
CA VAL A 488 20.54 19.84 -9.01
C VAL A 488 20.79 19.10 -7.70
N ARG A 489 19.80 19.07 -6.81
CA ARG A 489 19.91 18.42 -5.49
C ARG A 489 19.43 16.96 -5.57
N PHE A 490 20.08 16.10 -4.78
CA PHE A 490 19.71 14.69 -4.62
C PHE A 490 18.63 14.57 -3.52
N ASP A 491 17.45 15.11 -3.80
CA ASP A 491 16.34 15.15 -2.84
C ASP A 491 15.48 13.87 -2.91
N MET A 492 15.01 13.39 -1.75
CA MET A 492 14.01 12.32 -1.67
C MET A 492 12.61 12.80 -2.12
N ALA A 493 11.78 11.85 -2.55
CA ALA A 493 10.46 12.15 -3.09
C ALA A 493 9.51 12.77 -2.04
N ASN A 494 9.58 12.31 -0.80
CA ASN A 494 8.72 12.70 0.31
C ASN A 494 8.91 14.17 0.75
N ASN A 495 7.82 14.92 0.83
CA ASN A 495 7.77 16.23 1.50
C ASN A 495 7.88 16.08 3.03
N ILE A 496 8.95 16.61 3.62
CA ILE A 496 9.18 16.56 5.07
C ILE A 496 8.55 17.73 5.84
N SER A 497 7.95 18.70 5.15
CA SER A 497 7.27 19.82 5.79
C SER A 497 5.89 19.42 6.30
N LEU A 498 5.56 19.80 7.54
CA LEU A 498 4.20 19.73 8.07
C LEU A 498 3.23 20.48 7.16
N ALA A 499 2.05 19.91 6.90
CA ALA A 499 0.99 20.53 6.09
C ALA A 499 0.62 21.94 6.59
N SER A 500 0.67 22.18 7.90
CA SER A 500 0.42 23.49 8.53
C SER A 500 1.42 24.60 8.13
N HIS A 501 2.56 24.26 7.53
CA HIS A 501 3.51 25.24 6.99
C HIS A 501 3.13 25.77 5.61
N LEU A 502 2.22 25.09 4.89
CA LEU A 502 1.79 25.44 3.54
C LEU A 502 2.96 25.64 2.56
N ARG A 503 3.93 24.71 2.59
CA ARG A 503 5.04 24.61 1.63
C ARG A 503 5.47 23.16 1.44
N ASN A 504 6.09 22.90 0.30
CA ASN A 504 6.72 21.64 -0.05
C ASN A 504 8.23 21.77 0.21
N ASP A 505 8.75 21.02 1.18
CA ASP A 505 10.18 20.87 1.46
C ASP A 505 10.57 19.43 1.10
N PRO A 506 11.23 19.19 -0.05
CA PRO A 506 11.79 17.88 -0.37
C PRO A 506 12.85 17.49 0.69
N GLY A 507 12.85 16.25 1.14
CA GLY A 507 13.87 15.77 2.07
C GLY A 507 15.26 15.70 1.43
N ASP A 508 16.29 16.15 2.14
CA ASP A 508 17.68 16.26 1.66
C ASP A 508 18.42 14.90 1.57
N SER A 509 17.98 13.90 2.32
CA SER A 509 18.64 12.59 2.41
C SER A 509 17.62 11.47 2.22
N ILE A 510 18.02 10.42 1.51
CA ILE A 510 17.22 9.19 1.41
C ILE A 510 17.39 8.34 2.68
N VAL A 511 16.36 7.56 3.05
CA VAL A 511 16.32 6.83 4.32
C VAL A 511 15.98 5.35 4.09
N VAL A 512 16.67 4.43 4.77
CA VAL A 512 16.52 2.97 4.59
C VAL A 512 16.73 2.24 5.92
N ASP A 513 15.89 1.26 6.22
CA ASP A 513 15.99 0.36 7.37
C ASP A 513 16.81 -0.89 7.01
N ILE A 514 17.73 -1.30 7.89
CA ILE A 514 18.74 -2.34 7.62
C ILE A 514 18.99 -3.18 8.88
N ARG A 515 18.69 -4.48 8.80
CA ARG A 515 18.72 -5.41 9.95
C ARG A 515 19.34 -6.76 9.61
N PRO A 516 20.34 -7.28 10.35
CA PRO A 516 20.84 -8.65 10.15
C PRO A 516 19.82 -9.70 10.63
N PRO A 517 19.33 -10.61 9.76
CA PRO A 517 18.24 -11.55 10.10
C PRO A 517 18.71 -12.87 10.74
N LEU A 518 20.02 -13.12 10.79
CA LEU A 518 20.64 -14.39 11.24
C LEU A 518 21.02 -14.31 12.72
N ALA A 519 20.90 -15.44 13.43
CA ALA A 519 21.30 -15.61 14.83
C ALA A 519 22.70 -15.06 15.15
N GLY A 520 22.76 -13.99 15.95
CA GLY A 520 24.01 -13.40 16.44
C GLY A 520 24.86 -12.72 15.38
N SER A 521 24.30 -12.42 14.19
CA SER A 521 25.01 -11.67 13.16
C SER A 521 24.92 -10.16 13.38
N ASN A 522 26.01 -9.46 13.06
CA ASN A 522 26.16 -8.02 13.28
C ASN A 522 26.56 -7.33 11.98
N LEU A 523 26.15 -6.06 11.79
CA LEU A 523 26.56 -5.26 10.63
C LEU A 523 28.07 -5.06 10.57
N VAL A 524 28.65 -5.26 9.38
CA VAL A 524 30.09 -5.12 9.11
C VAL A 524 30.36 -3.73 8.57
N GLY A 525 30.54 -2.78 9.50
CA GLY A 525 30.72 -1.37 9.19
C GLY A 525 29.41 -0.66 8.86
N MET A 526 29.50 0.58 8.38
CA MET A 526 28.33 1.32 7.91
C MET A 526 27.90 0.82 6.52
N PRO A 527 26.59 0.63 6.27
CA PRO A 527 26.04 0.49 4.93
C PRO A 527 26.49 1.63 4.00
N THR A 528 26.54 1.38 2.69
CA THR A 528 26.99 2.35 1.69
C THR A 528 25.94 2.57 0.60
N LEU A 529 25.83 3.81 0.12
CA LEU A 529 25.20 4.13 -1.16
C LEU A 529 26.29 4.05 -2.23
N GLU A 530 26.20 3.02 -3.07
CA GLU A 530 27.02 2.84 -4.27
C GLU A 530 26.34 3.57 -5.43
N TRP A 531 27.09 4.36 -6.20
CA TRP A 531 26.52 5.16 -7.28
C TRP A 531 27.38 5.15 -8.54
N ARG A 532 26.71 5.41 -9.67
CA ARG A 532 27.31 5.58 -10.99
C ARG A 532 26.63 6.74 -11.71
N LEU A 533 27.44 7.61 -12.31
CA LEU A 533 27.01 8.84 -12.96
C LEU A 533 27.36 8.78 -14.45
N LEU A 534 26.38 9.06 -15.31
CA LEU A 534 26.59 9.54 -16.67
C LEU A 534 26.60 11.08 -16.64
N PRO A 535 27.77 11.74 -16.62
CA PRO A 535 27.85 13.19 -16.53
C PRO A 535 27.63 13.85 -17.88
N ASN A 536 26.85 14.93 -17.91
CA ASN A 536 26.83 15.90 -19.00
C ASN A 536 28.20 16.61 -19.08
N PRO A 537 28.94 16.49 -20.21
CA PRO A 537 30.26 17.08 -20.38
C PRO A 537 30.27 18.61 -20.34
N LEU A 538 29.14 19.25 -20.62
CA LEU A 538 29.00 20.70 -20.55
C LEU A 538 29.35 21.25 -19.16
N PHE A 539 29.02 20.48 -18.12
CA PHE A 539 29.18 20.91 -16.72
C PHE A 539 30.49 20.46 -16.06
N ASN A 540 31.30 19.65 -16.74
CA ASN A 540 32.60 19.19 -16.22
C ASN A 540 33.54 20.30 -15.69
N PRO A 541 33.57 21.54 -16.23
CA PRO A 541 34.39 22.62 -15.66
C PRO A 541 33.93 23.14 -14.29
N TYR A 542 32.70 22.83 -13.86
CA TYR A 542 32.08 23.37 -12.64
C TYR A 542 32.01 22.37 -11.48
N ARG A 543 32.18 21.07 -11.74
CA ARG A 543 32.13 20.01 -10.72
C ARG A 543 33.24 20.17 -9.67
N THR A 544 32.90 19.94 -8.41
CA THR A 544 33.81 20.14 -7.26
C THR A 544 34.40 18.83 -6.70
N SER A 545 35.55 18.91 -6.04
CA SER A 545 36.27 17.76 -5.43
C SER A 545 35.96 17.70 -3.93
N PRO A 546 35.67 16.50 -3.35
CA PRO A 546 36.66 15.42 -3.28
C PRO A 546 36.58 14.35 -4.37
N LEU A 547 35.41 14.12 -4.97
CA LEU A 547 35.16 12.99 -5.88
C LEU A 547 35.66 13.24 -7.33
N GLY A 548 35.88 14.51 -7.71
CA GLY A 548 36.53 14.87 -8.97
C GLY A 548 35.67 14.53 -10.20
N SER A 549 36.29 13.99 -11.26
CA SER A 549 35.59 13.53 -12.46
C SER A 549 35.21 12.04 -12.39
N ALA A 550 34.98 11.50 -11.20
CA ALA A 550 34.61 10.09 -11.04
C ALA A 550 33.18 9.85 -11.55
N THR A 551 33.03 8.86 -12.43
CA THR A 551 31.71 8.39 -12.93
C THR A 551 31.09 7.31 -12.04
N SER A 552 31.68 7.03 -10.88
CA SER A 552 31.20 6.06 -9.90
C SER A 552 31.86 6.27 -8.54
N GLY A 553 31.18 5.94 -7.46
CA GLY A 553 31.72 6.01 -6.11
C GLY A 553 30.83 5.34 -5.08
N SER A 554 31.20 5.52 -3.81
CA SER A 554 30.54 4.95 -2.65
C SER A 554 30.55 5.99 -1.53
N VAL A 555 29.43 6.19 -0.83
CA VAL A 555 29.35 7.03 0.36
C VAL A 555 28.76 6.22 1.53
N PRO A 556 29.36 6.26 2.73
CA PRO A 556 28.79 5.58 3.90
C PRO A 556 27.55 6.35 4.39
N GLY A 557 26.50 5.61 4.75
CA GLY A 557 25.36 6.17 5.46
C GLY A 557 25.68 6.48 6.93
N TRP A 558 24.72 7.10 7.60
CA TRP A 558 24.75 7.34 9.05
C TRP A 558 23.40 6.98 9.66
N ASN A 559 23.37 6.67 10.96
CA ASN A 559 22.12 6.38 11.64
C ASN A 559 21.17 7.59 11.63
N ALA A 560 19.93 7.36 11.23
CA ALA A 560 18.88 8.36 11.33
C ALA A 560 18.60 8.71 12.81
N VAL A 561 18.04 9.89 13.02
CA VAL A 561 17.77 10.42 14.35
C VAL A 561 16.28 10.75 14.43
N SER A 562 15.61 10.31 15.49
CA SER A 562 14.21 10.61 15.73
C SER A 562 13.99 12.10 15.96
N PRO A 563 12.75 12.62 15.82
CA PRO A 563 12.45 14.02 16.16
C PRO A 563 12.77 14.41 17.61
N GLY A 564 12.90 13.42 18.52
CA GLY A 564 13.35 13.61 19.90
C GLY A 564 14.87 13.63 20.10
N GLY A 565 15.66 13.38 19.07
CA GLY A 565 17.13 13.33 19.13
C GLY A 565 17.72 11.96 19.42
N TYR A 566 16.91 10.89 19.44
CA TYR A 566 17.37 9.52 19.69
C TYR A 566 17.90 8.87 18.41
N VAL A 567 19.02 8.17 18.49
CA VAL A 567 19.61 7.42 17.36
C VAL A 567 18.76 6.19 17.08
N MET A 568 18.38 5.98 15.82
CA MET A 568 17.72 4.77 15.36
C MET A 568 18.79 3.80 14.84
N GLU A 569 19.09 2.75 15.61
CA GLU A 569 20.26 1.87 15.34
C GLU A 569 20.15 1.10 14.01
N GLU A 570 18.92 0.74 13.61
CA GLU A 570 18.65 -0.03 12.38
C GLU A 570 18.25 0.86 11.19
N ARG A 571 18.05 2.18 11.38
CA ARG A 571 17.66 3.11 10.30
C ARG A 571 18.85 3.97 9.84
N PHE A 572 19.09 4.02 8.55
CA PHE A 572 20.24 4.71 7.94
C PHE A 572 19.78 5.78 6.94
N ALA A 573 20.45 6.92 6.94
CA ALA A 573 20.28 7.99 5.96
C ALA A 573 21.53 8.11 5.06
N PHE A 574 21.32 8.49 3.81
CA PHE A 574 22.35 8.66 2.78
C PHE A 574 22.11 9.94 1.97
N ASP A 575 23.19 10.57 1.53
CA ASP A 575 23.19 11.89 0.89
C ASP A 575 24.35 12.01 -0.12
N LEU A 576 24.19 12.91 -1.10
CA LEU A 576 25.18 13.26 -2.10
C LEU A 576 25.26 14.80 -2.23
N PRO A 577 26.45 15.39 -2.52
CA PRO A 577 26.65 16.82 -2.31
C PRO A 577 25.69 17.73 -3.10
N ASP A 578 24.87 18.46 -2.33
CA ASP A 578 23.98 19.57 -2.69
C ASP A 578 24.42 20.47 -3.85
N THR A 579 25.74 20.72 -3.96
CA THR A 579 26.32 21.64 -4.94
C THR A 579 27.58 21.05 -5.56
N GLY A 580 27.74 21.27 -6.87
CA GLY A 580 28.90 20.82 -7.63
C GLY A 580 28.97 19.32 -7.92
N PHE A 581 27.94 18.53 -7.57
CA PHE A 581 27.82 17.11 -7.89
C PHE A 581 26.94 16.86 -9.13
N LEU A 582 25.61 16.98 -9.02
CA LEU A 582 24.66 16.84 -10.14
C LEU A 582 24.42 18.17 -10.88
N TYR A 583 24.22 18.09 -12.19
CA TYR A 583 23.93 19.20 -13.09
C TYR A 583 22.96 18.80 -14.23
N PRO A 584 22.26 19.76 -14.85
CA PRO A 584 21.35 19.56 -15.99
C PRO A 584 21.87 18.59 -17.07
N GLY A 585 21.14 17.52 -17.34
CA GLY A 585 21.48 16.42 -18.26
C GLY A 585 22.36 15.31 -17.68
N ASP A 586 22.61 15.30 -16.36
CA ASP A 586 23.21 14.16 -15.67
C ASP A 586 22.17 13.06 -15.42
N VAL A 587 22.61 11.80 -15.49
CA VAL A 587 21.84 10.63 -15.04
C VAL A 587 22.66 9.85 -14.01
N LEU A 588 22.10 9.65 -12.83
CA LEU A 588 22.70 8.94 -11.70
C LEU A 588 21.93 7.64 -11.45
N HIS A 589 22.62 6.51 -11.47
CA HIS A 589 22.11 5.25 -10.91
C HIS A 589 22.72 5.07 -9.52
N TYR A 590 21.95 4.57 -8.55
CA TYR A 590 22.44 4.28 -7.21
C TYR A 590 21.82 3.00 -6.63
N PHE A 591 22.51 2.34 -5.70
CA PHE A 591 21.94 1.28 -4.88
C PHE A 591 22.54 1.32 -3.47
N ILE A 592 21.79 0.87 -2.48
CA ILE A 592 22.29 0.69 -1.12
C ILE A 592 22.91 -0.70 -1.00
N ARG A 593 24.01 -0.81 -0.28
CA ARG A 593 24.76 -2.05 -0.01
C ARG A 593 25.00 -2.18 1.48
N ALA A 594 24.63 -3.33 2.05
CA ALA A 594 24.85 -3.66 3.46
C ALA A 594 25.57 -5.00 3.61
N GLN A 595 26.30 -5.17 4.71
CA GLN A 595 27.03 -6.40 5.02
C GLN A 595 26.83 -6.80 6.48
N ASP A 596 26.79 -8.10 6.76
CA ASP A 596 26.90 -8.66 8.11
C ASP A 596 28.05 -9.68 8.20
N ASP A 597 28.41 -10.08 9.42
CA ASP A 597 29.50 -11.02 9.71
C ASP A 597 29.10 -12.51 9.64
N GLY A 598 27.84 -12.79 9.26
CA GLY A 598 27.27 -14.13 9.20
C GLY A 598 27.30 -14.87 10.54
N GLY A 599 27.25 -14.17 11.68
CA GLY A 599 27.39 -14.78 13.01
C GLY A 599 28.79 -15.38 13.22
N GLY A 600 29.80 -14.81 12.56
CA GLY A 600 31.18 -15.31 12.53
C GLY A 600 31.45 -16.42 11.50
N THR A 601 30.48 -16.80 10.67
CA THR A 601 30.68 -17.80 9.59
C THR A 601 31.32 -17.21 8.33
N GLY A 602 31.18 -15.90 8.09
CA GLY A 602 31.73 -15.21 6.93
C GLY A 602 30.90 -13.98 6.56
N VAL A 603 31.52 -13.00 5.89
CA VAL A 603 30.82 -11.76 5.52
C VAL A 603 29.78 -12.03 4.43
N ARG A 604 28.53 -11.63 4.68
CA ARG A 604 27.39 -11.72 3.74
C ARG A 604 27.03 -10.33 3.20
N THR A 605 26.33 -10.22 2.08
CA THR A 605 26.11 -8.92 1.40
C THR A 605 24.75 -8.85 0.67
N SER A 606 23.95 -7.86 1.04
CA SER A 606 22.69 -7.52 0.37
C SER A 606 22.79 -6.15 -0.31
N THR A 607 21.98 -5.95 -1.35
CA THR A 607 21.74 -4.65 -2.01
C THR A 607 20.26 -4.34 -2.16
N LEU A 608 19.93 -3.04 -2.15
CA LEU A 608 18.63 -2.50 -2.51
C LEU A 608 18.84 -1.52 -3.69
N PRO A 609 18.27 -1.79 -4.88
CA PRO A 609 17.39 -2.91 -5.21
C PRO A 609 18.15 -4.25 -5.21
N ALA A 610 17.40 -5.35 -5.10
CA ALA A 610 17.97 -6.69 -5.22
C ALA A 610 18.55 -6.95 -6.62
N ASP A 611 17.90 -6.45 -7.67
CA ASP A 611 18.40 -6.55 -9.04
C ASP A 611 19.23 -5.30 -9.41
N THR A 612 20.55 -5.47 -9.49
CA THR A 612 21.49 -4.44 -9.98
C THR A 612 21.83 -4.61 -11.47
N THR A 613 21.11 -5.46 -12.21
CA THR A 613 21.26 -5.60 -13.67
C THR A 613 21.07 -4.24 -14.34
N GLY A 614 21.99 -3.86 -15.23
CA GLY A 614 21.90 -2.60 -15.96
C GLY A 614 22.25 -1.34 -15.15
N PHE A 615 22.65 -1.44 -13.88
CA PHE A 615 23.22 -0.33 -13.10
C PHE A 615 24.33 0.46 -13.84
N SER A 616 25.03 -0.20 -14.78
CA SER A 616 26.10 0.40 -15.60
C SER A 616 25.70 0.77 -17.03
N ASP A 617 24.44 0.56 -17.41
CA ASP A 617 23.89 0.74 -18.74
C ASP A 617 22.94 1.96 -18.74
N PHE A 618 23.32 3.01 -19.47
CA PHE A 618 22.53 4.22 -19.64
C PHE A 618 21.96 4.34 -21.06
N ASP A 619 21.99 3.24 -21.84
CA ASP A 619 21.60 3.22 -23.25
C ASP A 619 20.08 3.05 -23.44
N HIS A 620 19.32 2.80 -22.36
CA HIS A 620 17.85 2.77 -22.37
C HIS A 620 17.23 3.07 -20.97
N PRO A 621 16.08 3.78 -20.84
CA PRO A 621 15.51 4.16 -19.54
C PRO A 621 15.03 2.98 -18.69
N LEU A 622 14.68 1.86 -19.33
CA LEU A 622 14.31 0.60 -18.67
C LEU A 622 15.51 -0.35 -18.47
N SER A 623 16.75 0.07 -18.75
CA SER A 623 17.92 -0.76 -18.47
C SER A 623 18.17 -0.90 -16.96
N TYR A 624 17.77 0.08 -16.16
CA TYR A 624 17.85 0.06 -14.71
C TYR A 624 16.54 0.53 -14.07
N ASP A 625 16.36 0.24 -12.78
CA ASP A 625 15.16 0.59 -12.02
C ASP A 625 15.03 2.12 -11.90
N SER A 626 13.85 2.66 -12.23
CA SER A 626 13.62 4.11 -12.26
C SER A 626 13.54 4.75 -10.86
N SER A 627 13.08 4.03 -9.83
CA SER A 627 13.11 4.50 -8.43
C SER A 627 14.55 4.69 -7.92
N PHE A 628 15.51 3.98 -8.53
CA PHE A 628 16.95 4.03 -8.26
C PHE A 628 17.75 4.83 -9.30
N THR A 629 17.04 5.61 -10.12
CA THR A 629 17.61 6.49 -11.15
C THR A 629 17.21 7.93 -10.86
N VAL A 630 18.18 8.85 -10.83
CA VAL A 630 17.94 10.29 -10.72
C VAL A 630 18.42 10.99 -11.99
N ARG A 631 17.50 11.67 -12.66
CA ARG A 631 17.73 12.55 -13.81
C ARG A 631 17.74 13.98 -13.34
N ALA A 632 18.85 14.66 -13.60
CA ALA A 632 19.00 16.08 -13.29
C ALA A 632 18.46 16.90 -14.47
N LEU A 633 17.23 17.41 -14.38
CA LEU A 633 16.52 18.03 -15.50
C LEU A 633 16.64 19.56 -15.52
N PRO A 634 16.42 20.23 -16.67
CA PRO A 634 16.30 19.65 -18.01
C PRO A 634 17.66 19.19 -18.54
N SER A 635 17.70 18.37 -19.57
CA SER A 635 18.94 18.20 -20.34
C SER A 635 19.34 19.51 -21.01
N LEU A 636 20.62 19.85 -20.95
CA LEU A 636 21.17 21.05 -21.58
C LEU A 636 22.37 20.71 -22.45
N GLN A 637 22.20 20.89 -23.75
CA GLN A 637 23.20 20.63 -24.77
C GLN A 637 23.72 21.94 -25.39
N ARG A 638 24.76 21.81 -26.21
CA ARG A 638 25.35 22.92 -26.97
C ARG A 638 25.55 22.52 -28.42
N ASP A 639 25.06 23.34 -29.34
CA ASP A 639 25.08 23.05 -30.77
C ASP A 639 26.45 23.36 -31.43
N LEU A 640 26.55 23.10 -32.74
CA LEU A 640 27.76 23.34 -33.54
C LEU A 640 28.11 24.83 -33.73
N PHE A 641 27.17 25.75 -33.49
CA PHE A 641 27.38 27.19 -33.55
C PHE A 641 27.75 27.77 -32.17
N GLY A 642 27.51 27.00 -31.12
CA GLY A 642 27.83 27.31 -29.74
C GLY A 642 26.65 27.82 -28.92
N ASP A 643 25.44 27.72 -29.44
CA ASP A 643 24.18 28.06 -28.76
C ASP A 643 23.68 26.89 -27.91
N TYR A 644 22.91 27.19 -26.86
CA TYR A 644 22.41 26.19 -25.91
C TYR A 644 20.97 25.79 -26.22
N PHE A 645 20.66 24.51 -26.07
CA PHE A 645 19.31 23.98 -26.25
C PHE A 645 19.01 22.82 -25.30
N SER A 646 17.72 22.53 -25.13
CA SER A 646 17.18 21.36 -24.43
C SER A 646 16.30 20.56 -25.42
N PRO A 647 16.01 19.28 -25.17
CA PRO A 647 15.06 18.53 -25.99
C PRO A 647 13.70 19.23 -26.09
N PRO A 648 12.98 19.07 -27.21
CA PRO A 648 11.67 19.66 -27.41
C PRO A 648 10.56 19.00 -26.58
N ILE A 649 10.76 17.79 -26.06
CA ILE A 649 9.75 16.99 -25.36
C ILE A 649 10.22 16.70 -23.92
N LEU A 650 9.31 16.85 -22.96
CA LEU A 650 9.41 16.21 -21.64
C LEU A 650 8.36 15.11 -21.55
N PHE A 651 8.77 13.89 -21.25
CA PHE A 651 7.88 12.78 -20.92
C PHE A 651 7.79 12.67 -19.39
N TRP A 652 6.71 13.19 -18.81
CA TRP A 652 6.36 12.98 -17.42
C TRP A 652 5.61 11.65 -17.31
N ASN A 653 6.25 10.69 -16.65
CA ASN A 653 5.69 9.39 -16.34
C ASN A 653 5.39 9.34 -14.83
N ASP A 654 4.14 9.58 -14.48
CA ASP A 654 3.63 9.52 -13.11
C ASP A 654 3.35 8.06 -12.68
N PHE A 655 3.18 7.16 -13.67
CA PHE A 655 2.80 5.77 -13.44
C PHE A 655 3.95 4.88 -12.94
N GLY A 656 5.21 5.24 -13.25
CA GLY A 656 6.45 4.77 -12.61
C GLY A 656 6.53 3.31 -12.13
N ASN A 657 7.27 2.45 -12.84
CA ASN A 657 7.63 1.08 -12.44
C ASN A 657 6.45 0.09 -12.27
N ARG A 658 5.20 0.49 -12.53
CA ARG A 658 3.99 -0.35 -12.39
C ARG A 658 3.69 -1.24 -13.61
N GLY A 659 4.58 -1.24 -14.60
CA GLY A 659 4.56 -2.15 -15.76
C GLY A 659 3.80 -1.59 -16.98
N GLY A 660 4.02 -2.15 -18.16
CA GLY A 660 3.42 -1.66 -19.41
C GLY A 660 4.08 -0.38 -19.98
N GLU A 661 4.94 0.28 -19.23
CA GLU A 661 5.70 1.47 -19.65
C GLU A 661 6.57 1.20 -20.89
N GLU A 662 6.97 -0.06 -21.14
CA GLU A 662 7.70 -0.43 -22.35
C GLU A 662 6.89 -0.17 -23.62
N LYS A 663 5.57 0.00 -23.51
CA LYS A 663 4.69 0.41 -24.60
C LYS A 663 4.87 1.87 -25.00
N TRP A 664 5.24 2.76 -24.07
CA TRP A 664 5.62 4.14 -24.38
C TRP A 664 6.97 4.19 -25.08
N TYR A 665 7.99 3.59 -24.46
CA TYR A 665 9.35 3.57 -25.01
C TYR A 665 9.41 2.91 -26.38
N SER A 666 8.76 1.76 -26.58
CA SER A 666 8.66 1.13 -27.90
C SER A 666 7.92 1.98 -28.94
N ALA A 667 6.99 2.85 -28.54
CA ALA A 667 6.31 3.75 -29.49
C ALA A 667 7.19 4.95 -29.88
N LEU A 668 7.94 5.50 -28.92
CA LEU A 668 8.93 6.57 -29.15
C LEU A 668 10.08 6.07 -30.04
N ASP A 669 10.68 4.91 -29.73
CA ASP A 669 11.72 4.27 -30.54
C ASP A 669 11.25 3.98 -31.97
N GLN A 670 10.01 3.51 -32.15
CA GLN A 670 9.43 3.26 -33.48
C GLN A 670 9.22 4.55 -34.28
N MET A 671 9.02 5.68 -33.60
CA MET A 671 9.06 7.01 -34.22
C MET A 671 10.47 7.51 -34.50
N GLY A 672 11.52 6.83 -34.02
CA GLY A 672 12.91 7.28 -34.10
C GLY A 672 13.28 8.32 -33.03
N LEU A 673 12.44 8.51 -32.01
CA LEU A 673 12.71 9.37 -30.86
C LEU A 673 13.51 8.58 -29.83
N THR A 674 14.68 9.07 -29.47
CA THR A 674 15.63 8.44 -28.56
C THR A 674 15.96 9.34 -27.36
N CYS A 675 15.98 8.73 -26.19
CA CYS A 675 16.36 9.37 -24.92
C CYS A 675 17.85 9.19 -24.58
N ALA A 676 18.51 8.19 -25.16
CA ALA A 676 19.76 7.65 -24.66
C ALA A 676 20.92 7.65 -25.68
N THR A 677 22.14 7.55 -25.16
CA THR A 677 23.47 7.66 -25.82
C THR A 677 23.98 9.07 -26.19
N ASP A 678 23.13 10.10 -26.37
CA ASP A 678 23.56 11.50 -26.61
C ASP A 678 22.69 12.55 -25.86
N TYR A 679 22.61 12.42 -24.52
CA TYR A 679 22.09 13.45 -23.57
C TYR A 679 20.63 13.93 -23.79
N GLY A 680 19.69 13.04 -24.07
CA GLY A 680 18.28 13.43 -24.28
C GLY A 680 18.12 14.38 -25.47
N PHE A 681 18.54 13.96 -26.67
CA PHE A 681 18.47 14.81 -27.85
C PHE A 681 17.02 15.09 -28.28
N ASP A 682 16.16 14.07 -28.18
CA ASP A 682 14.78 14.12 -28.69
C ASP A 682 13.74 14.37 -27.57
N TYR A 683 13.95 13.75 -26.40
CA TYR A 683 13.11 13.94 -25.21
C TYR A 683 13.89 13.71 -23.90
N ASP A 684 13.47 14.41 -22.85
CA ASP A 684 13.79 14.10 -21.45
C ASP A 684 12.67 13.26 -20.83
N VAL A 685 12.98 12.52 -19.76
CA VAL A 685 11.99 11.80 -18.94
C VAL A 685 12.03 12.35 -17.52
N TYR A 686 10.85 12.52 -16.91
CA TYR A 686 10.66 12.82 -15.50
C TYR A 686 9.78 11.73 -14.88
N TYR A 687 10.33 10.99 -13.92
CA TYR A 687 9.61 10.02 -13.11
C TYR A 687 9.14 10.63 -11.79
N THR A 688 7.90 10.31 -11.42
CA THR A 688 7.38 10.51 -10.06
C THR A 688 7.65 9.24 -9.24
N ASN A 689 8.59 9.30 -8.29
CA ASN A 689 8.93 8.14 -7.45
C ASN A 689 8.03 8.10 -6.20
N GLY A 690 7.27 7.02 -6.03
CA GLY A 690 6.21 6.87 -5.01
C GLY A 690 4.84 6.61 -5.63
N PRO A 691 3.86 6.08 -4.86
CA PRO A 691 2.48 5.97 -5.34
C PRO A 691 1.83 7.36 -5.42
N SER A 692 1.50 7.78 -6.65
CA SER A 692 0.85 9.06 -7.01
C SER A 692 1.68 10.33 -6.74
N SER A 693 1.26 11.46 -7.31
CA SER A 693 1.87 12.79 -7.06
C SER A 693 1.77 13.24 -5.60
N GLY A 694 0.90 12.56 -4.83
CA GLY A 694 0.38 12.92 -3.50
C GLY A 694 1.39 13.39 -2.45
N VAL A 695 2.68 13.06 -2.56
CA VAL A 695 3.71 13.49 -1.59
C VAL A 695 4.41 14.80 -1.96
N GLY A 696 3.94 15.54 -2.97
CA GLY A 696 4.61 16.74 -3.47
C GLY A 696 5.80 16.44 -4.38
N ASN A 697 5.78 15.29 -5.05
CA ASN A 697 6.80 14.86 -6.02
C ASN A 697 6.35 15.08 -7.48
N GLY A 698 5.18 15.67 -7.73
CA GLY A 698 4.81 16.19 -9.06
C GLY A 698 5.72 17.33 -9.55
N LEU A 699 5.55 17.76 -10.81
CA LEU A 699 6.28 18.90 -11.39
C LEU A 699 6.11 20.20 -10.60
N GLY A 700 4.96 20.43 -9.97
CA GLY A 700 4.69 21.56 -9.08
C GLY A 700 5.56 21.57 -7.81
N GLY A 701 6.09 20.41 -7.42
CA GLY A 701 7.02 20.25 -6.30
C GLY A 701 8.50 20.27 -6.65
N ARG A 702 8.86 20.15 -7.95
CA ARG A 702 10.27 20.11 -8.41
C ARG A 702 10.64 21.20 -9.41
N ALA A 703 9.69 21.75 -10.15
CA ALA A 703 9.91 22.62 -11.30
C ALA A 703 9.17 23.95 -11.16
N THR A 704 9.47 24.86 -12.08
CA THR A 704 8.63 26.04 -12.32
C THR A 704 8.31 26.11 -13.81
N TRP A 705 7.27 26.84 -14.20
CA TRP A 705 6.99 27.07 -15.63
C TRP A 705 8.16 27.73 -16.39
N LEU A 706 9.09 28.39 -15.67
CA LEU A 706 10.33 28.94 -16.21
C LEU A 706 11.42 27.88 -16.45
N THR A 707 11.56 26.85 -15.61
CA THR A 707 12.49 25.73 -15.88
C THR A 707 11.97 24.89 -17.05
N LEU A 708 10.64 24.74 -17.15
CA LEU A 708 9.98 24.02 -18.25
C LEU A 708 9.88 24.83 -19.56
N ALA A 709 10.28 26.10 -19.57
CA ALA A 709 10.03 27.02 -20.68
C ALA A 709 10.65 26.61 -22.03
N ASN A 710 11.73 25.80 -22.02
CA ASN A 710 12.38 25.30 -23.23
C ASN A 710 11.65 24.13 -23.88
N TYR A 711 10.97 23.27 -23.11
CA TYR A 711 10.17 22.18 -23.67
C TYR A 711 9.05 22.76 -24.51
N LYS A 712 8.89 22.24 -25.74
CA LYS A 712 7.75 22.56 -26.61
C LYS A 712 6.54 21.71 -26.24
N ILE A 713 6.79 20.44 -25.93
CA ILE A 713 5.76 19.43 -25.66
C ILE A 713 5.99 18.82 -24.28
N ILE A 714 4.92 18.61 -23.52
CA ILE A 714 4.87 17.72 -22.37
C ILE A 714 3.94 16.56 -22.73
N ILE A 715 4.42 15.34 -22.53
CA ILE A 715 3.62 14.11 -22.54
C ILE A 715 3.44 13.72 -21.06
N TYR A 716 2.22 13.44 -20.66
CA TYR A 716 1.84 13.06 -19.31
C TYR A 716 1.03 11.76 -19.34
N THR A 717 1.46 10.79 -18.54
CA THR A 717 0.79 9.50 -18.30
C THR A 717 0.68 9.25 -16.80
N CYS A 718 -0.52 8.90 -16.33
CA CYS A 718 -0.73 8.39 -14.98
C CYS A 718 -1.18 6.92 -14.95
N GLY A 719 -1.22 6.24 -16.11
CA GLY A 719 -1.64 4.84 -16.19
C GLY A 719 -3.06 4.65 -15.68
N ASP A 720 -3.20 3.86 -14.62
CA ASP A 720 -4.44 3.58 -13.90
C ASP A 720 -4.50 4.21 -12.49
N LEU A 721 -3.65 5.22 -12.20
CA LEU A 721 -3.76 5.99 -10.96
C LEU A 721 -5.09 6.74 -10.88
N SER A 722 -5.80 6.54 -9.76
CA SER A 722 -7.15 7.03 -9.52
C SER A 722 -7.26 8.27 -8.63
N VAL A 723 -6.19 8.64 -7.93
CA VAL A 723 -6.10 9.80 -7.03
C VAL A 723 -4.70 10.43 -7.09
N ASN A 724 -4.62 11.74 -6.83
CA ASN A 724 -3.39 12.54 -6.85
C ASN A 724 -2.59 12.34 -8.15
N THR A 725 -3.21 12.69 -9.27
CA THR A 725 -2.58 12.62 -10.60
C THR A 725 -1.86 13.93 -10.96
N ILE A 726 -2.60 15.02 -11.14
CA ILE A 726 -2.05 16.37 -11.39
C ILE A 726 -2.64 17.30 -10.33
N SER A 727 -1.85 17.67 -9.32
CA SER A 727 -2.34 18.44 -8.17
C SER A 727 -2.46 19.94 -8.41
N ASN A 728 -3.25 20.61 -7.57
CA ASN A 728 -3.42 22.05 -7.48
C ASN A 728 -2.67 22.70 -6.29
N GLY A 729 -1.84 21.93 -5.56
CA GLY A 729 -1.15 22.37 -4.36
C GLY A 729 -1.98 22.40 -3.08
N ASP A 730 -3.03 21.56 -2.96
CA ASP A 730 -3.75 21.38 -1.69
C ASP A 730 -2.89 20.60 -0.69
N PHE A 731 -2.44 21.28 0.37
CA PHE A 731 -1.59 20.72 1.42
C PHE A 731 -2.23 19.59 2.24
N GLN A 732 -3.54 19.32 2.10
CA GLN A 732 -4.18 18.15 2.72
C GLN A 732 -3.89 16.88 1.93
N ASP A 733 -3.97 16.95 0.59
CA ASP A 733 -3.86 15.80 -0.31
C ASP A 733 -2.48 15.75 -1.00
N ASP A 734 -2.10 16.81 -1.71
CA ASP A 734 -0.81 16.95 -2.41
C ASP A 734 -0.30 18.42 -2.46
N PRO A 735 0.83 18.74 -1.80
CA PRO A 735 1.39 20.09 -1.76
C PRO A 735 2.06 20.58 -3.07
N GLY A 736 2.10 19.79 -4.14
CA GLY A 736 2.62 20.19 -5.46
C GLY A 736 1.60 20.93 -6.33
N ASP A 737 1.87 22.19 -6.72
CA ASP A 737 0.98 22.94 -7.63
C ASP A 737 1.27 22.65 -9.12
N ASP A 738 1.00 21.41 -9.55
CA ASP A 738 1.20 20.96 -10.94
C ASP A 738 0.32 21.74 -11.91
N VAL A 739 -0.96 21.92 -11.58
CA VAL A 739 -1.94 22.68 -12.36
C VAL A 739 -1.48 24.11 -12.56
N GLY A 740 -0.97 24.77 -11.52
CA GLY A 740 -0.43 26.13 -11.61
C GLY A 740 0.82 26.19 -12.50
N VAL A 741 1.72 25.21 -12.41
CA VAL A 741 2.92 25.12 -13.28
C VAL A 741 2.54 24.86 -14.74
N LEU A 742 1.70 23.85 -15.02
CA LEU A 742 1.23 23.53 -16.37
C LEU A 742 0.40 24.66 -16.99
N THR A 743 -0.45 25.33 -16.21
CA THR A 743 -1.23 26.49 -16.67
C THR A 743 -0.30 27.63 -17.10
N GLN A 744 0.64 28.03 -16.23
CA GLN A 744 1.58 29.11 -16.55
C GLN A 744 2.50 28.75 -17.73
N TRP A 745 2.86 27.48 -17.89
CA TRP A 745 3.63 27.00 -19.04
C TRP A 745 2.82 27.06 -20.34
N LEU A 746 1.57 26.59 -20.35
CA LEU A 746 0.66 26.69 -21.51
C LEU A 746 0.38 28.14 -21.90
N ASP A 747 0.29 29.05 -20.93
CA ASP A 747 0.04 30.48 -21.11
C ASP A 747 1.20 31.22 -21.84
N LEU A 748 2.39 30.61 -21.92
CA LEU A 748 3.49 31.11 -22.77
C LEU A 748 3.14 31.11 -24.28
N GLY A 749 2.18 30.30 -24.69
CA GLY A 749 1.77 30.12 -26.07
C GLY A 749 2.69 29.20 -26.88
N GLY A 750 2.12 28.52 -27.88
CA GLY A 750 2.87 27.63 -28.78
C GLY A 750 3.41 26.35 -28.12
N LYS A 751 2.81 25.94 -26.99
CA LYS A 751 3.11 24.69 -26.27
C LYS A 751 2.20 23.55 -26.70
N GLY A 752 2.60 22.32 -26.44
CA GLY A 752 1.81 21.12 -26.69
C GLY A 752 1.70 20.21 -25.47
N LEU A 753 0.49 19.89 -25.01
CA LEU A 753 0.30 18.94 -23.91
C LEU A 753 -0.44 17.70 -24.43
N PHE A 754 0.08 16.50 -24.14
CA PHE A 754 -0.63 15.24 -24.30
C PHE A 754 -0.85 14.63 -22.92
N CYS A 755 -2.10 14.50 -22.49
CA CYS A 755 -2.49 13.88 -21.21
C CYS A 755 -3.28 12.60 -21.47
N THR A 756 -2.99 11.54 -20.72
CA THR A 756 -3.62 10.22 -20.87
C THR A 756 -3.54 9.45 -19.56
N GLY A 757 -4.57 8.66 -19.27
CA GLY A 757 -4.76 7.95 -18.01
C GLY A 757 -6.22 7.58 -17.81
N ASP A 758 -6.52 6.59 -16.98
CA ASP A 758 -7.87 6.03 -16.81
C ASP A 758 -8.84 6.95 -16.08
N ASP A 759 -8.47 7.36 -14.87
CA ASP A 759 -9.21 8.20 -13.93
C ASP A 759 -8.71 9.67 -13.94
N LEU A 760 -7.86 10.05 -14.90
CA LEU A 760 -7.20 11.37 -14.94
C LEU A 760 -8.19 12.55 -14.94
N ALA A 761 -9.30 12.43 -15.67
CA ALA A 761 -10.36 13.43 -15.62
C ALA A 761 -11.23 13.24 -14.38
N SER A 762 -11.50 12.00 -13.95
CA SER A 762 -12.24 11.70 -12.71
C SER A 762 -11.65 12.42 -11.49
N ASP A 763 -10.36 12.23 -11.22
CA ASP A 763 -9.61 12.89 -10.16
C ASP A 763 -9.66 14.42 -10.31
N LEU A 764 -9.23 14.94 -11.47
CA LEU A 764 -9.19 16.38 -11.72
C LEU A 764 -10.56 17.08 -11.66
N PHE A 765 -11.68 16.38 -11.90
CA PHE A 765 -13.02 16.96 -11.70
C PHE A 765 -13.41 17.07 -10.22
N GLN A 766 -12.77 16.30 -9.34
CA GLN A 766 -13.08 16.19 -7.92
C GLN A 766 -12.14 17.04 -7.04
N SER A 767 -10.87 17.19 -7.40
CA SER A 767 -9.84 17.96 -6.66
C SER A 767 -10.00 19.51 -6.73
N GLY A 768 -11.23 20.01 -6.86
CA GLY A 768 -11.61 21.39 -6.53
C GLY A 768 -11.62 22.42 -7.69
N PRO A 769 -11.75 23.73 -7.36
CA PRO A 769 -12.03 24.76 -8.38
C PRO A 769 -10.87 25.05 -9.35
N ALA A 770 -9.63 24.83 -8.92
CA ALA A 770 -8.44 25.09 -9.73
C ALA A 770 -8.23 24.00 -10.80
N THR A 771 -8.31 22.73 -10.40
CA THR A 771 -8.29 21.58 -11.31
C THR A 771 -9.46 21.62 -12.28
N LEU A 772 -10.68 21.91 -11.80
CA LEU A 772 -11.87 22.10 -12.65
C LEU A 772 -11.67 23.18 -13.74
N GLY A 773 -11.04 24.30 -13.38
CA GLY A 773 -10.68 25.36 -14.33
C GLY A 773 -9.67 24.89 -15.38
N PHE A 774 -8.66 24.11 -14.97
CA PHE A 774 -7.69 23.50 -15.88
C PHE A 774 -8.33 22.48 -16.83
N VAL A 775 -9.19 21.61 -16.32
CA VAL A 775 -9.95 20.61 -17.11
C VAL A 775 -10.83 21.29 -18.16
N GLN A 776 -11.58 22.34 -17.78
CA GLN A 776 -12.50 23.01 -18.68
C GLN A 776 -11.80 23.93 -19.70
N ASP A 777 -10.82 24.73 -19.26
CA ASP A 777 -10.18 25.74 -20.12
C ASP A 777 -8.95 25.21 -20.89
N ARG A 778 -8.16 24.31 -20.29
CA ARG A 778 -6.92 23.79 -20.88
C ARG A 778 -7.13 22.42 -21.52
N LEU A 779 -7.59 21.41 -20.80
CA LEU A 779 -7.89 20.08 -21.40
C LEU A 779 -9.08 20.13 -22.37
N GLY A 780 -10.07 20.99 -22.07
CA GLY A 780 -11.25 21.17 -22.91
C GLY A 780 -12.30 20.07 -22.71
N LEU A 781 -12.52 19.63 -21.46
CA LEU A 781 -13.53 18.63 -21.09
C LEU A 781 -14.68 19.29 -20.33
N ALA A 782 -15.93 18.97 -20.70
CA ALA A 782 -17.13 19.64 -20.20
C ALA A 782 -17.73 19.02 -18.94
N SER A 783 -17.70 17.69 -18.86
CA SER A 783 -18.28 16.92 -17.77
C SER A 783 -17.71 15.52 -17.74
N LEU A 784 -17.39 15.04 -16.55
CA LEU A 784 -17.45 13.62 -16.21
C LEU A 784 -18.94 13.18 -16.16
N GLN A 785 -19.24 11.97 -16.61
CA GLN A 785 -20.57 11.34 -16.40
C GLN A 785 -20.47 10.08 -15.53
N SER A 786 -19.30 9.46 -15.50
CA SER A 786 -18.89 8.28 -14.73
C SER A 786 -17.38 8.16 -14.92
N ASN A 787 -16.67 7.60 -13.94
CA ASN A 787 -15.30 7.11 -14.13
C ASN A 787 -15.26 5.74 -14.83
N ASP A 788 -16.36 4.97 -14.80
CA ASP A 788 -16.54 3.77 -15.62
C ASP A 788 -17.41 4.07 -16.86
N LEU A 789 -16.81 4.10 -18.03
CA LEU A 789 -17.49 4.22 -19.33
C LEU A 789 -18.23 2.94 -19.72
N ARG A 790 -17.78 1.76 -19.26
CA ARG A 790 -18.19 0.47 -19.85
C ARG A 790 -19.70 0.27 -19.80
N PRO A 791 -20.44 0.53 -18.69
CA PRO A 791 -21.91 0.49 -18.68
C PRO A 791 -22.57 1.39 -19.74
N LEU A 792 -21.92 2.52 -20.07
CA LEU A 792 -22.42 3.54 -21.00
C LEU A 792 -22.15 3.22 -22.48
N VAL A 793 -21.20 2.31 -22.77
CA VAL A 793 -20.89 1.81 -24.12
C VAL A 793 -21.29 0.34 -24.35
N GLY A 794 -22.25 -0.16 -23.57
CA GLY A 794 -22.78 -1.53 -23.75
C GLY A 794 -21.88 -2.62 -23.16
N SER A 795 -21.23 -2.32 -22.04
CA SER A 795 -20.40 -3.22 -21.22
C SER A 795 -19.22 -3.85 -21.97
N GLN A 796 -18.60 -3.08 -22.88
CA GLN A 796 -17.41 -3.49 -23.61
C GLN A 796 -16.16 -3.28 -22.75
N ALA A 797 -15.47 -4.35 -22.36
CA ALA A 797 -14.14 -4.31 -21.75
C ALA A 797 -12.99 -4.11 -22.77
N SER A 798 -13.29 -4.07 -24.06
CA SER A 798 -12.28 -3.86 -25.11
C SER A 798 -12.89 -3.14 -26.32
N PRO A 799 -13.46 -1.93 -26.13
CA PRO A 799 -14.19 -1.25 -27.19
C PRO A 799 -13.28 -0.91 -28.37
N ARG A 800 -13.80 -1.17 -29.57
CA ARG A 800 -13.20 -0.70 -30.81
C ARG A 800 -13.37 0.82 -30.91
N VAL A 801 -12.33 1.53 -31.33
CA VAL A 801 -12.29 2.99 -31.45
C VAL A 801 -12.00 3.39 -32.88
N VAL A 802 -12.65 4.46 -33.35
CA VAL A 802 -12.48 5.04 -34.69
C VAL A 802 -12.23 6.55 -34.64
N PRO A 803 -11.35 7.13 -35.48
CA PRO A 803 -11.23 8.58 -35.65
C PRO A 803 -12.53 9.24 -36.12
N VAL A 804 -12.77 10.48 -35.69
CA VAL A 804 -13.86 11.31 -36.21
C VAL A 804 -13.47 11.86 -37.60
N THR A 805 -14.17 11.41 -38.63
CA THR A 805 -13.92 11.81 -40.02
C THR A 805 -13.86 13.32 -40.21
N GLY A 806 -12.72 13.82 -40.70
CA GLY A 806 -12.54 15.21 -41.11
C GLY A 806 -11.97 16.17 -40.06
N ASN A 807 -11.62 15.69 -38.86
CA ASN A 807 -10.94 16.53 -37.85
C ASN A 807 -9.49 16.90 -38.22
N GLY A 808 -8.83 16.11 -39.08
CA GLY A 808 -7.49 16.38 -39.59
C GLY A 808 -6.34 16.15 -38.60
N VAL A 809 -6.60 15.53 -37.44
CA VAL A 809 -5.58 15.23 -36.43
C VAL A 809 -5.11 13.78 -36.53
N ILE A 810 -6.02 12.81 -36.41
CA ILE A 810 -5.68 11.38 -36.53
C ILE A 810 -5.91 10.91 -37.96
N TYR A 811 -4.83 10.47 -38.62
CA TYR A 811 -4.83 10.03 -40.02
C TYR A 811 -3.90 8.84 -40.29
N GLY A 812 -2.93 8.52 -39.43
CA GLY A 812 -2.08 7.33 -39.50
C GLY A 812 -2.77 6.03 -39.08
N ALA A 813 -3.89 6.13 -38.36
CA ALA A 813 -4.79 5.02 -38.06
C ALA A 813 -6.20 5.21 -38.66
N ASP A 814 -6.90 4.10 -38.93
CA ASP A 814 -8.33 4.06 -39.25
C ASP A 814 -9.18 3.55 -38.07
N SER A 815 -8.56 2.79 -37.17
CA SER A 815 -9.19 2.22 -35.97
C SER A 815 -8.13 1.62 -35.04
N TRP A 816 -8.50 1.44 -33.77
CA TRP A 816 -7.72 0.69 -32.78
C TRP A 816 -8.65 0.01 -31.78
N ILE A 817 -8.09 -0.86 -30.94
CA ILE A 817 -8.78 -1.38 -29.76
C ILE A 817 -8.23 -0.64 -28.55
N ALA A 818 -9.10 -0.06 -27.74
CA ALA A 818 -8.76 0.38 -26.39
C ALA A 818 -9.16 -0.75 -25.43
N TYR A 819 -8.28 -1.15 -24.52
CA TYR A 819 -8.53 -2.24 -23.57
C TYR A 819 -8.98 -1.70 -22.22
N GLY A 820 -10.29 -1.68 -21.96
CA GLY A 820 -10.92 -1.24 -20.72
C GLY A 820 -10.93 -2.30 -19.61
N GLY A 821 -9.78 -2.96 -19.44
CA GLY A 821 -9.40 -3.73 -18.26
C GLY A 821 -10.43 -4.73 -17.72
N CYS A 822 -10.32 -4.95 -16.42
CA CYS A 822 -11.33 -5.50 -15.54
C CYS A 822 -11.80 -4.35 -14.61
N PRO A 823 -12.89 -4.51 -13.82
CA PRO A 823 -13.21 -3.55 -12.75
C PRO A 823 -11.98 -3.33 -11.85
N GLY A 824 -11.76 -2.08 -11.44
CA GLY A 824 -10.60 -1.70 -10.61
C GLY A 824 -9.25 -1.55 -11.33
N ILE A 825 -9.17 -1.68 -12.67
CA ILE A 825 -7.89 -1.51 -13.40
C ILE A 825 -7.95 -0.48 -14.55
N ASN A 826 -9.00 -0.46 -15.38
CA ASN A 826 -9.03 0.46 -16.53
C ASN A 826 -10.46 0.68 -17.05
N THR A 827 -11.27 1.49 -16.36
CA THR A 827 -12.72 1.58 -16.55
C THR A 827 -13.18 2.66 -17.55
N PHE A 828 -12.25 3.53 -17.93
CA PHE A 828 -12.30 4.67 -18.85
C PHE A 828 -13.22 5.81 -18.40
N ASP A 829 -12.63 6.99 -18.25
CA ASP A 829 -13.33 8.24 -17.97
C ASP A 829 -14.43 8.61 -19.01
N ALA A 830 -15.68 8.75 -18.58
CA ALA A 830 -16.82 9.05 -19.47
C ALA A 830 -16.95 10.54 -19.82
N VAL A 831 -15.97 11.08 -20.54
CA VAL A 831 -15.82 12.53 -20.81
C VAL A 831 -16.47 13.02 -22.12
N THR A 832 -16.85 14.30 -22.14
CA THR A 832 -17.31 15.02 -23.34
C THR A 832 -16.55 16.34 -23.56
N PRO A 833 -16.41 16.85 -24.81
CA PRO A 833 -15.62 18.06 -25.07
C PRO A 833 -16.35 19.36 -24.65
N ALA A 834 -15.60 20.33 -24.14
CA ALA A 834 -16.07 21.67 -23.76
C ALA A 834 -15.79 22.74 -24.81
N GLY A 835 -16.66 23.75 -24.88
CA GLY A 835 -16.42 24.99 -25.62
C GLY A 835 -16.09 24.78 -27.10
N SER A 836 -14.83 25.04 -27.48
CA SER A 836 -14.30 24.85 -28.83
C SER A 836 -13.45 23.58 -29.01
N ALA A 837 -13.34 22.73 -27.99
CA ALA A 837 -12.61 21.48 -28.07
C ALA A 837 -13.24 20.51 -29.09
N LEU A 838 -12.38 19.79 -29.80
CA LEU A 838 -12.73 18.84 -30.84
C LEU A 838 -12.69 17.41 -30.29
N ARG A 839 -13.70 16.61 -30.61
CA ARG A 839 -13.63 15.15 -30.44
C ARG A 839 -12.77 14.57 -31.54
N LEU A 840 -11.68 13.90 -31.16
CA LEU A 840 -10.77 13.26 -32.11
C LEU A 840 -11.18 11.82 -32.46
N ALA A 841 -11.75 11.10 -31.50
CA ALA A 841 -12.13 9.69 -31.68
C ALA A 841 -13.42 9.31 -30.94
N SER A 842 -14.00 8.18 -31.36
CA SER A 842 -15.29 7.67 -30.89
C SER A 842 -15.24 6.16 -30.66
N PHE A 843 -15.86 5.70 -29.59
CA PHE A 843 -16.11 4.27 -29.33
C PHE A 843 -17.19 3.72 -30.29
N CYS A 844 -17.01 2.47 -30.71
CA CYS A 844 -17.98 1.69 -31.49
C CYS A 844 -18.98 0.95 -30.60
N ASP A 845 -20.08 0.45 -31.19
CA ASP A 845 -21.00 -0.47 -30.50
C ASP A 845 -20.38 -1.87 -30.30
N PRO A 846 -20.98 -2.76 -29.47
CA PRO A 846 -20.50 -4.13 -29.27
C PRO A 846 -20.48 -5.01 -30.54
N SER A 847 -20.93 -4.50 -31.69
CA SER A 847 -20.84 -5.15 -33.00
C SER A 847 -19.77 -4.51 -33.91
N GLY A 848 -18.91 -3.64 -33.35
CA GLY A 848 -17.79 -2.99 -34.04
C GLY A 848 -18.16 -1.77 -34.91
N ASN A 849 -19.43 -1.37 -34.95
CA ASN A 849 -19.89 -0.28 -35.83
C ASN A 849 -19.73 1.09 -35.17
N PRO A 850 -19.44 2.16 -35.93
CA PRO A 850 -19.44 3.52 -35.41
C PRO A 850 -20.79 3.88 -34.77
N ALA A 851 -20.78 4.12 -33.47
CA ALA A 851 -21.97 4.39 -32.67
C ALA A 851 -22.08 5.87 -32.28
N ALA A 852 -23.31 6.33 -32.04
CA ALA A 852 -23.59 7.72 -31.67
C ALA A 852 -23.43 8.01 -30.17
N TYR A 853 -22.48 7.34 -29.49
CA TYR A 853 -22.14 7.65 -28.10
C TYR A 853 -21.61 9.08 -28.00
N VAL A 854 -21.98 9.82 -26.96
CA VAL A 854 -21.52 11.20 -26.73
C VAL A 854 -20.07 11.27 -26.22
N TYR A 855 -19.62 10.21 -25.56
CA TYR A 855 -18.32 10.11 -24.88
C TYR A 855 -17.15 10.05 -25.87
N SER A 856 -16.11 10.84 -25.62
CA SER A 856 -14.97 10.98 -26.52
C SER A 856 -13.88 9.98 -26.18
N ALA A 857 -13.43 9.19 -27.14
CA ALA A 857 -12.28 8.30 -26.93
C ALA A 857 -10.93 9.04 -27.02
N MET A 858 -10.97 10.33 -27.39
CA MET A 858 -9.84 11.25 -27.49
C MET A 858 -10.39 12.66 -27.79
N THR A 859 -9.81 13.70 -27.21
CA THR A 859 -10.16 15.11 -27.46
C THR A 859 -8.93 15.96 -27.82
N ALA A 860 -9.17 17.14 -28.38
CA ALA A 860 -8.15 18.17 -28.57
C ALA A 860 -8.70 19.58 -28.32
N ASN A 861 -7.90 20.41 -27.68
CA ASN A 861 -8.20 21.82 -27.41
C ASN A 861 -7.08 22.74 -27.94
N SER A 862 -7.34 24.04 -28.00
CA SER A 862 -6.36 25.05 -28.39
C SER A 862 -6.57 26.33 -27.59
N TYR A 863 -5.52 26.76 -26.88
CA TYR A 863 -5.53 27.87 -25.94
C TYR A 863 -4.31 28.77 -26.16
N LEU A 864 -4.51 30.06 -26.46
CA LEU A 864 -3.44 31.04 -26.76
C LEU A 864 -2.38 30.57 -27.79
N GLY A 865 -2.76 29.68 -28.71
CA GLY A 865 -1.85 29.08 -29.70
C GLY A 865 -1.08 27.85 -29.20
N SER A 866 -1.12 27.57 -27.90
CA SER A 866 -0.82 26.24 -27.35
C SER A 866 -1.94 25.26 -27.69
N LYS A 867 -1.64 23.96 -27.70
CA LYS A 867 -2.54 22.87 -28.05
C LYS A 867 -2.51 21.81 -26.96
N VAL A 868 -3.66 21.18 -26.73
CA VAL A 868 -3.79 20.09 -25.76
C VAL A 868 -4.50 18.92 -26.44
N VAL A 869 -4.10 17.70 -26.12
CA VAL A 869 -4.74 16.44 -26.50
C VAL A 869 -4.96 15.65 -25.22
N SER A 870 -6.16 15.09 -25.04
CA SER A 870 -6.50 14.27 -23.87
C SER A 870 -7.10 12.92 -24.29
N MET A 871 -6.73 11.85 -23.61
CA MET A 871 -7.36 10.52 -23.69
C MET A 871 -7.88 10.10 -22.29
N PRO A 872 -9.12 9.60 -22.18
CA PRO A 872 -9.72 9.13 -20.92
C PRO A 872 -9.43 7.63 -20.65
N TYR A 873 -8.23 7.22 -20.99
CA TYR A 873 -7.62 5.92 -20.74
C TYR A 873 -6.14 6.04 -21.05
N ASP A 874 -5.29 5.17 -20.49
CA ASP A 874 -3.88 5.26 -20.81
C ASP A 874 -3.53 4.71 -22.20
N PHE A 875 -2.68 5.45 -22.88
CA PHE A 875 -2.11 5.15 -24.19
C PHE A 875 -1.37 3.79 -24.27
N MET A 876 -0.84 3.29 -23.14
CA MET A 876 -0.28 1.94 -23.00
C MET A 876 -1.32 0.86 -23.38
N PHE A 877 -2.60 1.09 -23.13
CA PHE A 877 -3.68 0.13 -23.37
C PHE A 877 -4.30 0.19 -24.79
N ILE A 878 -3.60 0.83 -25.74
CA ILE A 878 -3.96 0.85 -27.16
C ILE A 878 -3.36 -0.36 -27.91
N TYR A 879 -4.23 -1.16 -28.53
CA TYR A 879 -3.89 -2.35 -29.31
C TYR A 879 -4.30 -2.22 -30.78
N ASN A 880 -3.69 -3.03 -31.64
CA ASN A 880 -4.04 -3.10 -33.06
C ASN A 880 -5.45 -3.64 -33.27
N ASP A 881 -6.26 -2.95 -34.09
CA ASP A 881 -7.50 -3.51 -34.62
C ASP A 881 -7.18 -4.47 -35.78
N PRO A 882 -7.55 -5.76 -35.71
CA PRO A 882 -7.35 -6.71 -36.81
C PRO A 882 -8.15 -6.38 -38.07
N GLU A 883 -9.16 -5.50 -38.00
CA GLU A 883 -9.93 -5.02 -39.16
C GLU A 883 -9.35 -3.74 -39.80
N GLU A 884 -8.23 -3.21 -39.28
CA GLU A 884 -7.67 -1.95 -39.77
C GLU A 884 -7.09 -2.06 -41.20
N THR A 885 -7.38 -1.07 -42.05
CA THR A 885 -6.97 -1.08 -43.47
C THR A 885 -5.78 -0.17 -43.82
N LYS A 886 -5.35 0.71 -42.91
CA LYS A 886 -4.27 1.67 -43.15
C LYS A 886 -2.89 1.04 -42.99
N SER A 887 -2.07 1.21 -44.03
CA SER A 887 -0.73 0.62 -44.14
C SER A 887 0.34 1.72 -44.19
N LEU A 888 0.82 2.16 -43.02
CA LEU A 888 2.07 2.90 -42.85
C LEU A 888 3.17 1.96 -42.31
N ALA A 889 3.49 0.92 -43.10
CA ALA A 889 4.33 -0.22 -42.67
C ALA A 889 3.71 -1.00 -41.48
N PRO A 890 4.28 -2.12 -41.00
CA PRO A 890 3.65 -2.97 -39.99
C PRO A 890 3.88 -2.42 -38.57
N ARG A 891 3.40 -1.19 -38.30
CA ARG A 891 3.56 -0.53 -37.00
C ARG A 891 2.29 -0.63 -36.14
N PRO A 892 2.43 -0.83 -34.82
CA PRO A 892 1.34 -0.72 -33.87
C PRO A 892 0.51 0.57 -34.07
N ALA A 893 -0.81 0.48 -33.85
CA ALA A 893 -1.71 1.62 -33.85
C ALA A 893 -1.22 2.70 -32.88
N ARG A 894 -0.74 2.29 -31.70
CA ARG A 894 -0.08 3.12 -30.68
C ARG A 894 0.94 4.11 -31.29
N ALA A 895 2.00 3.61 -31.94
CA ALA A 895 3.04 4.47 -32.53
C ALA A 895 2.54 5.38 -33.66
N ARG A 896 1.52 4.95 -34.43
CA ARG A 896 0.90 5.77 -35.49
C ARG A 896 0.04 6.89 -34.92
N ILE A 897 -0.66 6.64 -33.82
CA ILE A 897 -1.44 7.65 -33.10
C ILE A 897 -0.51 8.66 -32.42
N LEU A 898 0.59 8.23 -31.79
CA LEU A 898 1.58 9.15 -31.20
C LEU A 898 2.23 10.06 -32.24
N TYR A 899 2.56 9.53 -33.41
CA TYR A 899 3.07 10.33 -34.53
C TYR A 899 2.10 11.43 -34.96
N ASP A 900 0.82 11.09 -35.10
CA ASP A 900 -0.24 12.06 -35.42
C ASP A 900 -0.41 13.13 -34.32
N VAL A 901 -0.39 12.71 -33.04
CA VAL A 901 -0.51 13.59 -31.87
C VAL A 901 0.66 14.56 -31.77
N LEU A 902 1.90 14.08 -31.79
CA LEU A 902 3.09 14.93 -31.66
C LEU A 902 3.22 15.88 -32.86
N GLY A 903 2.88 15.44 -34.07
CA GLY A 903 2.78 16.30 -35.24
C GLY A 903 1.71 17.39 -35.10
N TYR A 904 0.55 17.07 -34.52
CA TYR A 904 -0.47 18.08 -34.19
C TYR A 904 0.00 19.06 -33.12
N LEU A 905 0.66 18.58 -32.06
CA LEU A 905 1.18 19.40 -30.96
C LEU A 905 2.36 20.31 -31.36
N GLY A 906 2.91 20.15 -32.57
CA GLY A 906 3.90 21.08 -33.14
C GLY A 906 5.33 20.54 -33.20
N LEU A 907 5.51 19.21 -33.13
CA LEU A 907 6.77 18.57 -33.46
C LEU A 907 7.02 18.65 -34.98
N ASP A 908 8.21 19.13 -35.38
CA ASP A 908 8.52 19.38 -36.79
C ASP A 908 8.67 18.07 -37.60
N ALA A 909 7.80 17.88 -38.59
CA ALA A 909 7.71 16.66 -39.43
C ALA A 909 8.92 16.40 -40.38
N GLN A 910 10.06 17.04 -40.15
CA GLN A 910 11.30 16.84 -40.92
C GLN A 910 12.30 15.91 -40.23
N VAL A 911 12.14 15.62 -38.93
CA VAL A 911 13.25 15.09 -38.11
C VAL A 911 13.31 13.56 -38.10
N TYR A 912 12.18 12.85 -38.21
CA TYR A 912 12.17 11.39 -38.08
C TYR A 912 11.51 10.67 -39.26
N PHE A 913 12.25 9.71 -39.82
CA PHE A 913 11.65 8.60 -40.55
C PHE A 913 11.47 7.46 -39.55
N PRO A 914 10.22 7.10 -39.18
CA PRO A 914 9.96 5.95 -38.32
C PRO A 914 10.70 4.73 -38.85
N THR A 915 11.49 4.07 -38.00
CA THR A 915 12.34 2.95 -38.41
C THR A 915 11.51 1.67 -38.62
N ASP A 916 12.07 0.69 -39.34
CA ASP A 916 11.45 -0.64 -39.52
C ASP A 916 11.72 -1.57 -38.31
N VAL A 917 11.75 -1.01 -37.09
CA VAL A 917 11.92 -1.76 -35.84
C VAL A 917 10.55 -2.31 -35.44
N PRO A 918 10.31 -3.63 -35.47
CA PRO A 918 9.07 -4.20 -34.95
C PRO A 918 9.02 -4.08 -33.42
N GLU A 919 7.81 -4.06 -32.85
CA GLU A 919 7.62 -4.22 -31.40
C GLU A 919 8.31 -5.51 -30.92
N ALA A 920 8.99 -5.45 -29.77
CA ALA A 920 9.60 -6.62 -29.16
C ALA A 920 8.54 -7.70 -28.94
N GLY A 921 8.68 -8.86 -29.58
CA GLY A 921 7.61 -9.85 -29.63
C GLY A 921 7.34 -10.47 -28.26
N VAL A 922 6.17 -10.26 -27.67
CA VAL A 922 5.85 -10.83 -26.34
C VAL A 922 5.99 -12.36 -26.34
N PHE A 923 6.68 -12.92 -25.33
CA PHE A 923 6.75 -14.36 -25.16
C PHE A 923 5.37 -14.88 -24.73
N SER A 924 4.78 -15.69 -25.61
CA SER A 924 3.42 -16.20 -25.43
C SER A 924 3.34 -17.64 -25.91
N ALA A 925 2.39 -18.40 -25.37
CA ALA A 925 2.08 -19.74 -25.82
C ALA A 925 0.56 -19.99 -25.75
N SER A 926 0.03 -20.77 -26.69
CA SER A 926 -1.38 -21.18 -26.74
C SER A 926 -1.53 -22.53 -27.45
N GLN A 927 -2.66 -23.19 -27.25
CA GLN A 927 -2.93 -24.54 -27.73
C GLN A 927 -4.27 -24.62 -28.46
N HIS A 928 -4.29 -25.25 -29.65
CA HIS A 928 -5.52 -25.44 -30.42
C HIS A 928 -5.48 -26.72 -31.29
N PRO A 929 -6.58 -27.49 -31.41
CA PRO A 929 -7.82 -27.38 -30.64
C PRO A 929 -7.64 -27.89 -29.21
N ASN A 930 -8.59 -27.58 -28.33
CA ASN A 930 -8.67 -28.13 -26.97
C ASN A 930 -10.15 -28.18 -26.53
N PRO A 931 -10.75 -29.35 -26.23
CA PRO A 931 -10.17 -30.70 -26.30
C PRO A 931 -9.73 -31.15 -27.69
N PHE A 932 -8.92 -32.21 -27.78
CA PHE A 932 -8.33 -32.68 -29.04
C PHE A 932 -8.27 -34.22 -29.17
N ASN A 933 -8.24 -34.72 -30.41
CA ASN A 933 -8.14 -36.15 -30.75
C ASN A 933 -7.30 -36.40 -32.02
N PRO A 934 -6.14 -37.06 -31.94
CA PRO A 934 -5.16 -37.02 -30.86
C PRO A 934 -4.10 -35.92 -31.12
N ARG A 935 -4.34 -34.98 -32.05
CA ARG A 935 -3.39 -33.90 -32.40
C ARG A 935 -3.79 -32.54 -31.84
N CYS A 936 -2.88 -31.91 -31.11
CA CYS A 936 -2.97 -30.51 -30.68
C CYS A 936 -1.76 -29.74 -31.22
N GLU A 937 -1.97 -28.51 -31.69
CA GLU A 937 -0.90 -27.59 -32.07
C GLU A 937 -0.64 -26.60 -30.93
N ILE A 938 0.57 -26.61 -30.41
CA ILE A 938 1.08 -25.65 -29.42
C ILE A 938 1.80 -24.55 -30.20
N ARG A 939 1.22 -23.36 -30.20
CA ARG A 939 1.75 -22.15 -30.84
C ARG A 939 2.50 -21.33 -29.80
N PHE A 940 3.56 -20.65 -30.21
CA PHE A 940 4.32 -19.77 -29.35
C PHE A 940 4.92 -18.60 -30.15
N ASN A 941 5.29 -17.52 -29.47
CA ASN A 941 6.01 -16.39 -30.08
C ASN A 941 7.27 -16.09 -29.28
N LEU A 942 8.39 -15.82 -29.94
CA LEU A 942 9.68 -15.56 -29.28
C LEU A 942 10.10 -14.08 -29.42
N PRO A 943 10.46 -13.38 -28.32
CA PRO A 943 10.94 -11.99 -28.36
C PRO A 943 12.24 -11.83 -29.13
N SER A 944 13.14 -12.79 -28.95
CA SER A 944 14.49 -12.81 -29.52
C SER A 944 14.82 -14.21 -30.04
N ALA A 945 15.86 -14.31 -30.86
CA ALA A 945 16.34 -15.62 -31.30
C ALA A 945 17.04 -16.34 -30.14
N GLY A 946 16.63 -17.57 -29.84
CA GLY A 946 17.10 -18.28 -28.64
C GLY A 946 16.67 -19.74 -28.56
N PRO A 947 17.15 -20.47 -27.52
CA PRO A 947 16.71 -21.83 -27.25
C PRO A 947 15.26 -21.85 -26.76
N VAL A 948 14.44 -22.71 -27.38
CA VAL A 948 13.05 -22.96 -26.98
C VAL A 948 12.82 -24.46 -26.77
N SER A 949 12.20 -24.81 -25.63
CA SER A 949 11.77 -26.18 -25.35
C SER A 949 10.27 -26.25 -25.10
N VAL A 950 9.58 -27.20 -25.73
CA VAL A 950 8.16 -27.51 -25.49
C VAL A 950 8.07 -28.92 -24.91
N ARG A 951 7.51 -29.02 -23.71
CA ARG A 951 7.35 -30.27 -22.95
C ARG A 951 5.89 -30.51 -22.60
N VAL A 952 5.52 -31.77 -22.38
CA VAL A 952 4.16 -32.19 -22.01
C VAL A 952 4.23 -33.08 -20.78
N PHE A 953 3.38 -32.81 -19.80
CA PHE A 953 3.32 -33.44 -18.49
C PHE A 953 1.93 -34.05 -18.23
N GLY A 954 1.90 -35.14 -17.47
CA GLY A 954 0.69 -35.75 -16.93
C GLY A 954 0.19 -35.03 -15.68
N LEU A 955 -1.01 -35.41 -15.21
CA LEU A 955 -1.67 -34.81 -14.04
C LEU A 955 -0.84 -34.90 -12.74
N ARG A 956 0.15 -35.81 -12.64
CA ARG A 956 1.02 -35.95 -11.46
C ARG A 956 2.37 -35.23 -11.62
N GLY A 957 2.50 -34.36 -12.61
CA GLY A 957 3.77 -33.70 -12.96
C GLY A 957 4.78 -34.62 -13.65
N ASP A 958 4.42 -35.85 -14.02
CA ASP A 958 5.30 -36.76 -14.75
C ASP A 958 5.49 -36.32 -16.21
N LEU A 959 6.75 -36.15 -16.65
CA LEU A 959 7.09 -35.77 -18.03
C LEU A 959 6.65 -36.88 -19.00
N VAL A 960 5.66 -36.57 -19.83
CA VAL A 960 5.09 -37.47 -20.85
C VAL A 960 5.91 -37.39 -22.14
N ALA A 961 6.22 -36.18 -22.62
CA ALA A 961 6.98 -35.99 -23.86
C ALA A 961 7.77 -34.69 -23.88
N THR A 962 8.89 -34.66 -24.61
CA THR A 962 9.52 -33.42 -25.10
C THR A 962 9.22 -33.33 -26.58
N VAL A 963 8.51 -32.28 -26.99
CA VAL A 963 7.94 -32.11 -28.34
C VAL A 963 8.82 -31.18 -29.18
N LEU A 964 9.53 -30.25 -28.53
CA LEU A 964 10.51 -29.33 -29.11
C LEU A 964 11.66 -29.13 -28.12
N ASP A 965 12.90 -29.06 -28.61
CA ASP A 965 14.07 -28.65 -27.81
C ASP A 965 15.19 -28.20 -28.78
N GLU A 966 15.14 -26.95 -29.26
CA GLU A 966 16.06 -26.43 -30.28
C GLU A 966 16.17 -24.89 -30.25
N VAL A 967 17.13 -24.33 -30.99
CA VAL A 967 17.26 -22.86 -31.15
C VAL A 967 16.38 -22.39 -32.32
N ARG A 968 15.57 -21.34 -32.09
CA ARG A 968 14.67 -20.74 -33.07
C ARG A 968 14.96 -19.24 -33.25
N PRO A 969 14.68 -18.67 -34.44
CA PRO A 969 14.67 -17.22 -34.64
C PRO A 969 13.51 -16.58 -33.87
N ALA A 970 13.60 -15.25 -33.66
CA ALA A 970 12.50 -14.46 -33.10
C ALA A 970 11.21 -14.55 -33.94
N GLY A 971 10.06 -14.33 -33.31
CA GLY A 971 8.74 -14.38 -33.93
C GLY A 971 7.98 -15.69 -33.70
N ALA A 972 6.94 -15.89 -34.51
CA ALA A 972 5.97 -16.97 -34.31
C ALA A 972 6.51 -18.37 -34.67
N GLY A 973 6.26 -19.34 -33.78
CA GLY A 973 6.54 -20.76 -33.95
C GLY A 973 5.33 -21.62 -33.58
N ALA A 974 5.36 -22.89 -34.00
CA ALA A 974 4.35 -23.87 -33.65
C ALA A 974 4.95 -25.28 -33.65
N VAL A 975 4.44 -26.15 -32.78
CA VAL A 975 4.78 -27.57 -32.73
C VAL A 975 3.52 -28.41 -32.47
N ILE A 976 3.48 -29.64 -33.00
CA ILE A 976 2.32 -30.53 -32.84
C ILE A 976 2.66 -31.65 -31.86
N TRP A 977 1.81 -31.84 -30.86
CA TRP A 977 1.78 -33.07 -30.06
C TRP A 977 0.68 -34.01 -30.60
N ASP A 978 1.02 -35.27 -30.86
CA ASP A 978 0.12 -36.29 -31.44
C ASP A 978 -0.43 -37.29 -30.41
N GLY A 979 -0.39 -36.91 -29.12
CA GLY A 979 -0.90 -37.74 -28.03
C GLY A 979 -0.07 -38.99 -27.80
N ARG A 980 1.25 -38.90 -27.99
CA ARG A 980 2.23 -39.96 -27.69
C ARG A 980 3.21 -39.54 -26.59
N ASP A 981 3.71 -40.51 -25.84
CA ASP A 981 4.80 -40.29 -24.88
C ASP A 981 6.18 -40.28 -25.57
N GLY A 982 7.23 -39.94 -24.81
CA GLY A 982 8.62 -39.96 -25.27
C GLY A 982 9.18 -41.36 -25.64
N ARG A 983 8.37 -42.41 -25.53
CA ARG A 983 8.68 -43.79 -25.99
C ARG A 983 7.87 -44.17 -27.24
N GLY A 984 7.03 -43.27 -27.75
CA GLY A 984 6.14 -43.47 -28.90
C GLY A 984 4.83 -44.22 -28.58
N ALA A 985 4.59 -44.57 -27.32
CA ALA A 985 3.35 -45.19 -26.87
C ALA A 985 2.21 -44.17 -26.81
N GLU A 986 0.96 -44.62 -26.89
CA GLU A 986 -0.19 -43.72 -26.88
C GLU A 986 -0.54 -43.26 -25.47
N ALA A 987 -0.66 -41.96 -25.29
CA ALA A 987 -1.12 -41.35 -24.06
C ALA A 987 -2.64 -41.62 -23.85
N ALA A 988 -3.05 -41.87 -22.60
CA ALA A 988 -4.44 -42.14 -22.26
C ALA A 988 -5.33 -40.89 -22.44
N SER A 989 -6.64 -41.05 -22.64
CA SER A 989 -7.59 -39.93 -22.54
C SER A 989 -7.52 -39.32 -21.14
N GLY A 990 -7.44 -37.99 -21.05
CA GLY A 990 -7.22 -37.29 -19.78
C GLY A 990 -6.71 -35.86 -19.94
N VAL A 991 -6.41 -35.24 -18.80
CA VAL A 991 -5.83 -33.90 -18.72
C VAL A 991 -4.30 -33.99 -18.73
N TYR A 992 -3.69 -33.14 -19.54
CA TYR A 992 -2.25 -32.94 -19.66
C TYR A 992 -1.93 -31.45 -19.58
N PHE A 993 -0.68 -31.12 -19.28
CA PHE A 993 -0.18 -29.76 -19.31
C PHE A 993 0.97 -29.67 -20.31
N TYR A 994 1.03 -28.64 -21.14
CA TYR A 994 2.26 -28.30 -21.85
C TYR A 994 3.00 -27.19 -21.11
N GLU A 995 4.31 -27.14 -21.35
CA GLU A 995 5.22 -26.12 -20.88
C GLU A 995 6.03 -25.63 -22.08
N VAL A 996 6.09 -24.32 -22.32
CA VAL A 996 7.03 -23.70 -23.26
C VAL A 996 8.02 -22.87 -22.46
N ARG A 997 9.33 -23.12 -22.64
CA ARG A 997 10.42 -22.33 -22.04
C ARG A 997 11.24 -21.64 -23.11
N SER A 998 11.55 -20.37 -22.91
CA SER A 998 12.50 -19.58 -23.71
C SER A 998 12.94 -18.35 -22.93
N ALA A 999 14.18 -17.89 -23.13
CA ALA A 999 14.69 -16.62 -22.58
C ALA A 999 14.52 -16.42 -21.04
N GLY A 1000 14.44 -17.51 -20.28
CA GLY A 1000 14.19 -17.49 -18.82
C GLY A 1000 12.71 -17.59 -18.44
N GLU A 1001 11.79 -17.23 -19.35
CA GLU A 1001 10.35 -17.36 -19.14
C GLU A 1001 9.81 -18.79 -19.33
N VAL A 1002 8.67 -19.05 -18.68
CA VAL A 1002 7.90 -20.29 -18.77
C VAL A 1002 6.43 -19.96 -18.97
N LYS A 1003 5.77 -20.54 -19.99
CA LYS A 1003 4.31 -20.51 -20.13
C LYS A 1003 3.77 -21.93 -20.06
N VAL A 1004 2.73 -22.14 -19.24
CA VAL A 1004 2.10 -23.45 -19.01
C VAL A 1004 0.64 -23.38 -19.45
N GLY A 1005 0.12 -24.44 -20.08
CA GLY A 1005 -1.28 -24.49 -20.48
C GLY A 1005 -1.90 -25.88 -20.43
N LYS A 1006 -3.18 -25.94 -20.07
CA LYS A 1006 -3.96 -27.17 -19.90
C LYS A 1006 -4.50 -27.70 -21.23
N MET A 1007 -4.35 -29.00 -21.47
CA MET A 1007 -4.86 -29.73 -22.64
C MET A 1007 -5.73 -30.91 -22.21
N ALA A 1008 -6.82 -31.16 -22.93
CA ALA A 1008 -7.69 -32.32 -22.72
C ALA A 1008 -7.64 -33.26 -23.93
N LEU A 1009 -6.97 -34.41 -23.77
CA LEU A 1009 -6.92 -35.46 -24.78
C LEU A 1009 -8.15 -36.35 -24.66
N VAL A 1010 -8.93 -36.44 -25.73
CA VAL A 1010 -10.11 -37.31 -25.84
C VAL A 1010 -9.85 -38.27 -26.99
N ARG A 1011 -9.49 -39.52 -26.73
CA ARG A 1011 -9.45 -40.59 -27.75
C ARG A 1011 -10.83 -41.21 -27.96
#